data_AF-A0A0C3F3G8-F1
#
_entry.id   AF-A0A0C3F3G8-F1
#
_cell.length_a   1.000
_cell.length_b   1.000
_cell.length_c   1.000
_cell.angle_alpha   90.00
_cell.angle_beta   90.00
_cell.angle_gamma   90.00
#
_symmetry.space_group_name_H-M   'P 1'
#
loop_
_entity.id
_entity.type
_entity.pdbx_description
1 polymer ?
#
loop_
_entity_poly.entity_id
_entity_poly.type
_entity_poly.pdbx_seq_one_letter_code
_entity_poly.pdbx_strand_id
1 'polypeptide(L)'
;MANLYRFGHTLLSDQPDNNASYLFNKNTFFTAKALNMAIFGGPKFKPLYRDMDTFDEDWNEFNDIGKVIIRQQIRTEYKVAFPHLYNSLPRSVRLSPYHSPKNVYIRTDDPDLPAFYFDPLINPISLRGFTPKNAPLISHEDSIFGPNDADDDEFELPEDLLPFLEEKPLGNDLTADGIALWWAPDLYNRRSGHMRRAQDIPLVKWYLEHCPPNQAVKVWVSYQKLFKCFVLNELRSRPEKAMTKKNLFRQLKVTKFFQTTKLDWVEAGLQVCRQGYNMLNLLIHRKNLNYLHLDYNMNLKPDADDQRAKELVVDAHVQFRLGNVDAFQLADALQYIFVHIGALTAMYRHKYKLMRQVRMTKDLKHLIYYRFNTGPVGKGPGCGFWAPGWRVWLFFMCGIVPLLEQWLGNFLARQFKGRNSKGIMMTVTKQHVESHYDLELRAAVMHNILDMMPESIKQNKSKTILQHLSKAWRCWKANILWKVPGMPTAIENIILRYIKSKADWWCSVAHYNRERIRRSATVDKAVVKKNLGQLTRLYLKAEQERQHGYLKDGPYISAEEAVTIYTATVHWLESQKFAPIPFLPLSYKHDTELLVLALEKLKEAYSVKGHLNQSQSVIHTNEFLDSLVKAENKIQTRVKIGLNSKMPSRFPPVVFYTPKELSGLAEARTLAAVQVLVADSREGNVEVKACSGEYLVPRHYLFIPPPVFFQY
;
A
#
# COMPACT_ATOMS: atom_id res chain seq x y z
N MET A 1 20.40 -30.54 36.37
CA MET A 1 20.46 -29.53 35.28
C MET A 1 21.33 -29.99 34.12
N ALA A 2 22.54 -30.51 34.36
CA ALA A 2 23.44 -31.01 33.32
C ALA A 2 22.76 -32.00 32.35
N ASN A 3 22.06 -33.02 32.87
CA ASN A 3 21.29 -33.97 32.04
C ASN A 3 20.24 -33.30 31.14
N LEU A 4 19.52 -32.29 31.66
CA LEU A 4 18.52 -31.55 30.86
C LEU A 4 19.19 -30.70 29.77
N TYR A 5 20.33 -30.09 30.09
CA TYR A 5 21.11 -29.32 29.11
C TYR A 5 21.64 -30.23 27.98
N ARG A 6 22.13 -31.43 28.33
CA ARG A 6 22.54 -32.46 27.36
C ARG A 6 21.38 -32.89 26.46
N PHE A 7 20.21 -33.19 27.00
CA PHE A 7 19.02 -33.53 26.19
C PHE A 7 18.54 -32.38 25.30
N GLY A 8 18.61 -31.14 25.81
CA GLY A 8 18.18 -29.94 25.10
C GLY A 8 19.15 -29.47 24.02
N HIS A 9 20.37 -30.01 23.96
CA HIS A 9 21.46 -29.49 23.14
C HIS A 9 21.11 -29.41 21.64
N THR A 10 20.36 -30.37 21.11
CA THR A 10 19.90 -30.40 19.70
C THR A 10 19.11 -29.16 19.27
N LEU A 11 18.44 -28.49 20.22
CA LEU A 11 17.64 -27.29 19.99
C LEU A 11 18.40 -25.99 20.30
N LEU A 12 19.55 -26.07 20.95
CA LEU A 12 20.35 -24.92 21.33
C LEU A 12 21.30 -24.51 20.20
N SER A 13 21.87 -23.31 20.36
CA SER A 13 22.97 -22.86 19.52
C SER A 13 24.29 -23.21 20.19
N ASP A 14 25.28 -23.49 19.36
CA ASP A 14 26.65 -23.82 19.77
C ASP A 14 27.51 -22.58 19.98
N GLN A 15 26.96 -21.37 19.80
CA GLN A 15 27.66 -20.10 19.99
C GLN A 15 27.33 -19.50 21.38
N PRO A 16 28.19 -19.71 22.40
CA PRO A 16 27.99 -19.11 23.72
C PRO A 16 28.45 -17.64 23.78
N ASP A 17 29.23 -17.17 22.80
CA ASP A 17 29.78 -15.80 22.82
C ASP A 17 28.76 -14.78 22.29
N ASN A 18 28.48 -13.76 23.08
CA ASN A 18 27.63 -12.62 22.71
C ASN A 18 28.20 -11.85 21.50
N ASN A 19 29.51 -11.89 21.29
CA ASN A 19 30.17 -11.24 20.15
C ASN A 19 29.72 -11.80 18.79
N ALA A 20 29.23 -13.04 18.73
CA ALA A 20 28.70 -13.62 17.50
C ALA A 20 27.48 -12.84 16.96
N SER A 21 26.79 -12.10 17.83
CA SER A 21 25.65 -11.25 17.49
C SER A 21 26.03 -9.81 17.10
N TYR A 22 27.32 -9.53 16.87
CA TYR A 22 27.77 -8.21 16.41
C TYR A 22 27.06 -7.82 15.10
N LEU A 23 26.49 -6.61 15.07
CA LEU A 23 25.57 -6.15 14.01
C LEU A 23 24.34 -7.05 13.73
N PHE A 24 24.10 -8.09 14.53
CA PHE A 24 22.96 -8.98 14.43
C PHE A 24 22.09 -8.97 15.70
N ASN A 25 22.11 -7.87 16.44
CA ASN A 25 21.33 -7.67 17.66
C ASN A 25 20.11 -6.74 17.44
N LYS A 26 19.18 -6.69 18.40
CA LYS A 26 17.95 -5.89 18.29
C LYS A 26 18.19 -4.39 18.09
N ASN A 27 19.19 -3.81 18.75
CA ASN A 27 19.48 -2.38 18.70
C ASN A 27 20.00 -1.98 17.31
N THR A 28 20.89 -2.79 16.74
CA THR A 28 21.41 -2.61 15.40
C THR A 28 20.27 -2.60 14.36
N PHE A 29 19.29 -3.51 14.48
CA PHE A 29 18.16 -3.52 13.54
C PHE A 29 17.13 -2.40 13.77
N PHE A 30 17.04 -1.84 14.98
CA PHE A 30 16.29 -0.61 15.20
C PHE A 30 16.93 0.57 14.46
N THR A 31 18.26 0.67 14.53
CA THR A 31 19.05 1.67 13.81
C THR A 31 18.94 1.48 12.29
N ALA A 32 19.14 0.26 11.78
CA ALA A 32 19.00 -0.04 10.35
C ALA A 32 17.60 0.32 9.84
N LYS A 33 16.54 0.01 10.61
CA LYS A 33 15.16 0.42 10.27
C LYS A 33 14.96 1.93 10.28
N ALA A 34 15.58 2.65 11.22
CA ALA A 34 15.46 4.10 11.32
C ALA A 34 16.16 4.81 10.15
N LEU A 35 17.34 4.32 9.76
CA LEU A 35 18.14 4.82 8.64
C LEU A 35 17.70 4.31 7.26
N ASN A 36 16.67 3.46 7.19
CA ASN A 36 16.23 2.80 5.96
C ASN A 36 17.35 1.99 5.26
N MET A 37 18.23 1.35 6.04
CA MET A 37 19.32 0.51 5.56
C MET A 37 19.03 -0.97 5.84
N ALA A 38 19.71 -1.84 5.10
CA ALA A 38 19.61 -3.29 5.27
C ALA A 38 21.01 -3.87 5.46
N ILE A 39 21.18 -4.63 6.55
CA ILE A 39 22.41 -5.38 6.83
C ILE A 39 22.31 -6.72 6.11
N PHE A 40 23.46 -7.28 5.69
CA PHE A 40 23.51 -8.60 5.09
C PHE A 40 22.88 -9.68 5.99
N GLY A 41 22.06 -10.56 5.42
CA GLY A 41 21.28 -11.55 6.16
C GLY A 41 20.12 -10.98 7.01
N GLY A 42 20.01 -9.66 7.14
CA GLY A 42 19.02 -8.97 7.95
C GLY A 42 17.68 -8.69 7.26
N PRO A 43 16.69 -8.19 8.02
CA PRO A 43 15.35 -7.89 7.52
C PRO A 43 15.29 -6.49 6.88
N LYS A 44 14.53 -6.36 5.78
CA LYS A 44 14.24 -5.06 5.15
C LYS A 44 12.95 -4.45 5.69
N PHE A 45 12.93 -3.14 5.94
CA PHE A 45 11.77 -2.41 6.46
C PHE A 45 11.26 -1.36 5.47
N LYS A 46 10.09 -0.79 5.78
CA LYS A 46 9.65 0.44 5.11
C LYS A 46 10.42 1.62 5.73
N PRO A 47 10.80 2.64 4.94
CA PRO A 47 11.42 3.85 5.46
C PRO A 47 10.57 4.45 6.57
N LEU A 48 11.22 4.86 7.67
CA LEU A 48 10.55 5.52 8.80
C LEU A 48 10.22 6.96 8.45
N TYR A 49 11.20 7.67 7.88
CA TYR A 49 11.08 9.03 7.36
C TYR A 49 11.15 8.96 5.83
N ARG A 50 10.26 9.69 5.14
CA ARG A 50 10.22 9.78 3.67
C ARG A 50 10.41 11.23 3.20
N ASP A 51 10.88 12.06 4.12
CA ASP A 51 10.77 13.51 4.02
C ASP A 51 11.94 14.13 3.25
N MET A 52 12.91 13.30 2.85
CA MET A 52 14.06 13.73 2.06
C MET A 52 13.74 13.47 0.58
N ASP A 53 13.56 14.54 -0.18
CA ASP A 53 13.75 14.48 -1.62
C ASP A 53 15.25 14.23 -1.84
N THR A 54 15.59 13.03 -2.31
CA THR A 54 16.97 12.54 -2.51
C THR A 54 17.88 13.51 -3.27
N PHE A 55 17.29 14.46 -4.01
CA PHE A 55 18.00 15.46 -4.81
C PHE A 55 18.73 16.53 -3.98
N ASP A 56 18.25 16.89 -2.79
CA ASP A 56 18.82 17.99 -2.01
C ASP A 56 20.03 17.58 -1.16
N GLU A 57 20.24 16.27 -0.90
CA GLU A 57 21.43 15.81 -0.18
C GLU A 57 22.69 15.69 -1.06
N ASP A 58 22.52 15.42 -2.37
CA ASP A 58 23.63 15.11 -3.28
C ASP A 58 24.41 16.36 -3.71
N TRP A 59 23.77 17.54 -3.78
CA TRP A 59 24.39 18.81 -4.20
C TRP A 59 24.64 19.75 -3.03
N ASN A 60 25.47 19.31 -2.09
CA ASN A 60 25.94 20.13 -0.96
C ASN A 60 27.42 20.46 -1.12
N GLU A 61 27.84 21.65 -0.64
CA GLU A 61 29.24 22.10 -0.70
C GLU A 61 30.21 21.10 -0.03
N PHE A 62 29.72 20.33 0.93
CA PHE A 62 30.45 19.29 1.65
C PHE A 62 30.58 17.96 0.86
N ASN A 63 29.64 17.65 -0.02
CA ASN A 63 29.61 16.39 -0.79
C ASN A 63 30.25 16.53 -2.18
N ASP A 64 30.95 17.64 -2.45
CA ASP A 64 31.67 17.87 -3.70
C ASP A 64 32.73 16.78 -3.92
N ILE A 65 32.62 16.07 -5.05
CA ILE A 65 33.50 14.98 -5.46
C ILE A 65 34.97 15.44 -5.55
N GLY A 66 35.23 16.72 -5.85
CA GLY A 66 36.57 17.29 -5.92
C GLY A 66 37.25 17.45 -4.55
N LYS A 67 36.46 17.48 -3.46
CA LYS A 67 36.95 17.68 -2.08
C LYS A 67 37.00 16.38 -1.27
N VAL A 68 36.35 15.31 -1.73
CA VAL A 68 36.22 14.04 -0.98
C VAL A 68 37.27 13.02 -1.43
N ILE A 69 38.16 12.62 -0.52
CA ILE A 69 39.14 11.55 -0.77
C ILE A 69 38.52 10.17 -0.50
N ILE A 70 38.23 9.41 -1.55
CA ILE A 70 37.68 8.05 -1.44
C ILE A 70 38.82 7.01 -1.42
N ARG A 71 39.28 6.62 -0.22
CA ARG A 71 40.25 5.51 -0.05
C ARG A 71 39.58 4.15 0.02
N GLN A 72 38.47 4.08 0.77
CA GLN A 72 37.66 2.88 0.93
C GLN A 72 36.18 3.26 0.87
N GLN A 73 35.38 2.43 0.23
CA GLN A 73 33.94 2.66 0.17
C GLN A 73 33.30 2.49 1.55
N ILE A 74 32.56 3.49 2.00
CA ILE A 74 31.80 3.43 3.25
C ILE A 74 30.65 2.44 3.08
N ARG A 75 30.75 1.28 3.76
CA ARG A 75 29.75 0.22 3.70
C ARG A 75 28.55 0.53 4.60
N THR A 76 27.43 -0.15 4.34
CA THR A 76 26.21 -0.05 5.16
C THR A 76 26.44 -0.44 6.63
N GLU A 77 27.33 -1.40 6.87
CA GLU A 77 27.71 -1.87 8.19
C GLU A 77 28.33 -0.75 9.02
N TYR A 78 29.15 0.12 8.42
CA TYR A 78 29.75 1.26 9.10
C TYR A 78 28.69 2.30 9.49
N LYS A 79 27.76 2.57 8.58
CA LYS A 79 26.63 3.49 8.83
C LYS A 79 25.70 3.01 9.93
N VAL A 80 25.62 1.70 10.18
CA VAL A 80 24.81 1.15 11.28
C VAL A 80 25.63 0.97 12.57
N ALA A 81 26.90 0.59 12.47
CA ALA A 81 27.81 0.43 13.62
C ALA A 81 28.08 1.78 14.31
N PHE A 82 28.38 2.81 13.52
CA PHE A 82 28.69 4.17 14.00
C PHE A 82 27.69 5.17 13.39
N PRO A 83 26.43 5.14 13.85
CA PRO A 83 25.36 5.82 13.16
C PRO A 83 25.41 7.34 13.25
N HIS A 84 26.05 7.89 14.28
CA HIS A 84 26.24 9.34 14.42
C HIS A 84 27.42 9.89 13.61
N LEU A 85 28.32 9.04 13.13
CA LEU A 85 29.53 9.47 12.42
C LEU A 85 29.31 9.49 10.90
N TYR A 86 28.70 8.42 10.35
CA TYR A 86 28.59 8.22 8.90
C TYR A 86 27.22 8.60 8.30
N ASN A 87 26.33 9.24 9.06
CA ASN A 87 25.02 9.69 8.59
C ASN A 87 24.78 11.16 8.93
N SER A 88 24.16 11.91 8.01
CA SER A 88 23.81 13.32 8.16
C SER A 88 22.71 13.55 9.21
N LEU A 89 21.69 12.69 9.26
CA LEU A 89 20.49 12.86 10.08
C LEU A 89 20.09 11.58 10.85
N PRO A 90 20.86 11.15 11.85
CA PRO A 90 20.57 9.94 12.63
C PRO A 90 19.38 10.16 13.58
N ARG A 91 18.15 10.00 13.07
CA ARG A 91 16.90 10.12 13.86
C ARG A 91 16.44 8.76 14.38
N SER A 92 16.03 8.70 15.65
CA SER A 92 15.49 7.46 16.28
C SER A 92 16.42 6.24 16.23
N VAL A 93 17.72 6.51 16.18
CA VAL A 93 18.80 5.53 16.20
C VAL A 93 19.01 5.01 17.64
N ARG A 94 19.50 3.77 17.79
CA ARG A 94 19.95 3.21 19.07
C ARG A 94 21.40 2.77 19.00
N LEU A 95 22.13 2.98 20.09
CA LEU A 95 23.48 2.48 20.25
C LEU A 95 23.46 0.99 20.66
N SER A 96 24.35 0.23 20.06
CA SER A 96 24.60 -1.17 20.38
C SER A 96 25.88 -1.29 21.20
N PRO A 97 25.98 -2.25 22.15
CA PRO A 97 27.26 -2.60 22.75
C PRO A 97 28.26 -2.97 21.66
N TYR A 98 29.47 -2.41 21.74
CA TYR A 98 30.49 -2.60 20.71
C TYR A 98 31.12 -3.99 20.79
N HIS A 99 31.56 -4.40 21.99
CA HIS A 99 32.28 -5.65 22.21
C HIS A 99 32.08 -6.14 23.65
N SER A 100 32.03 -7.47 23.83
CA SER A 100 32.18 -8.12 25.14
C SER A 100 33.51 -8.88 25.18
N PRO A 101 34.14 -9.07 26.34
CA PRO A 101 35.34 -9.91 26.44
C PRO A 101 35.11 -11.27 25.76
N LYS A 102 36.06 -11.68 24.91
CA LYS A 102 35.94 -12.90 24.11
C LYS A 102 35.81 -14.11 25.04
N ASN A 103 34.81 -14.95 24.81
CA ASN A 103 34.69 -16.20 25.54
C ASN A 103 35.72 -17.22 25.00
N VAL A 104 36.58 -17.69 25.90
CA VAL A 104 37.63 -18.70 25.62
C VAL A 104 37.37 -20.00 26.37
N TYR A 105 36.12 -20.25 26.75
CA TYR A 105 35.70 -21.52 27.34
C TYR A 105 35.85 -22.66 26.33
N ILE A 106 36.60 -23.69 26.72
CA ILE A 106 36.77 -24.93 25.96
C ILE A 106 35.82 -25.96 26.55
N ARG A 107 35.06 -26.61 25.68
CA ARG A 107 34.12 -27.66 26.07
C ARG A 107 34.80 -29.02 26.00
N THR A 108 34.67 -29.79 27.05
CA THR A 108 35.16 -31.16 27.17
C THR A 108 34.06 -32.12 26.72
N ASP A 109 34.28 -32.88 25.65
CA ASP A 109 33.32 -33.88 25.19
C ASP A 109 33.60 -35.28 25.78
N ASP A 110 34.85 -35.54 26.17
CA ASP A 110 35.29 -36.80 26.78
C ASP A 110 35.23 -36.72 28.31
N PRO A 111 34.37 -37.54 28.97
CA PRO A 111 34.21 -37.51 30.42
C PRO A 111 35.37 -38.18 31.17
N ASP A 112 36.24 -38.90 30.47
CA ASP A 112 37.38 -39.62 31.06
C ASP A 112 38.55 -38.68 31.38
N LEU A 113 38.56 -37.46 30.82
CA LEU A 113 39.55 -36.44 31.12
C LEU A 113 39.22 -35.71 32.44
N PRO A 114 40.22 -35.35 33.26
CA PRO A 114 39.96 -34.65 34.51
C PRO A 114 39.34 -33.26 34.26
N ALA A 115 38.58 -32.72 35.22
CA ALA A 115 37.87 -31.46 35.04
C ALA A 115 38.80 -30.25 34.78
N PHE A 116 40.02 -30.29 35.32
CA PHE A 116 41.06 -29.29 35.06
C PHE A 116 42.23 -29.99 34.37
N TYR A 117 42.42 -29.70 33.09
CA TYR A 117 43.57 -30.17 32.33
C TYR A 117 44.02 -29.12 31.32
N PHE A 118 45.26 -29.27 30.84
CA PHE A 118 45.79 -28.44 29.78
C PHE A 118 45.30 -28.98 28.43
N ASP A 119 44.26 -28.35 27.89
CA ASP A 119 43.64 -28.78 26.63
C ASP A 119 44.57 -28.54 25.42
N PRO A 120 44.64 -29.45 24.43
CA PRO A 120 45.46 -29.27 23.24
C PRO A 120 45.16 -28.00 22.42
N LEU A 121 43.97 -27.41 22.55
CA LEU A 121 43.59 -26.15 21.92
C LEU A 121 44.25 -24.93 22.60
N ILE A 122 44.77 -25.08 23.81
CA ILE A 122 45.48 -24.02 24.52
C ILE A 122 46.92 -23.95 24.00
N ASN A 123 47.35 -22.75 23.59
CA ASN A 123 48.72 -22.54 23.16
C ASN A 123 49.68 -22.82 24.33
N PRO A 124 50.74 -23.64 24.13
CA PRO A 124 51.69 -23.95 25.18
C PRO A 124 52.42 -22.69 25.64
N ILE A 125 52.63 -22.58 26.95
CA ILE A 125 53.38 -21.48 27.54
C ILE A 125 54.85 -21.68 27.20
N SER A 126 55.41 -20.79 26.37
CA SER A 126 56.83 -20.78 26.06
C SER A 126 57.59 -20.03 27.14
N LEU A 127 58.51 -20.72 27.83
CA LEU A 127 59.43 -20.11 28.79
C LEU A 127 60.60 -19.35 28.14
N ARG A 128 60.63 -19.24 26.80
CA ARG A 128 61.70 -18.52 26.07
C ARG A 128 61.60 -17.01 26.35
N GLY A 129 62.46 -16.51 27.24
CA GLY A 129 62.57 -15.10 27.59
C GLY A 129 62.41 -14.76 29.07
N PHE A 130 62.28 -15.76 29.94
CA PHE A 130 62.20 -15.56 31.39
C PHE A 130 63.61 -15.52 32.03
N THR A 131 64.41 -14.51 31.70
CA THR A 131 65.25 -13.90 32.74
C THR A 131 64.40 -12.77 33.33
N PRO A 132 63.86 -12.93 34.55
CA PRO A 132 63.03 -11.90 35.15
C PRO A 132 63.79 -10.57 35.19
N LYS A 133 63.36 -9.58 34.38
CA LYS A 133 64.01 -8.26 34.31
C LYS A 133 63.94 -7.48 35.64
N ASN A 134 63.07 -7.93 36.54
CA ASN A 134 62.90 -7.43 37.91
C ASN A 134 63.08 -8.53 38.97
N ALA A 135 63.75 -9.65 38.66
CA ALA A 135 64.38 -10.37 39.75
C ALA A 135 65.71 -9.66 40.03
N PRO A 136 66.03 -9.33 41.28
CA PRO A 136 67.42 -9.18 41.65
C PRO A 136 68.16 -10.47 41.23
N LEU A 137 69.48 -10.44 41.05
CA LEU A 137 70.31 -11.66 40.88
C LEU A 137 70.18 -12.66 42.05
N ILE A 138 69.36 -12.30 43.05
CA ILE A 138 69.02 -12.92 44.31
C ILE A 138 67.47 -12.92 44.31
N SER A 139 66.81 -14.08 44.43
CA SER A 139 65.34 -14.08 44.53
C SER A 139 64.89 -13.28 45.77
N HIS A 140 63.64 -12.80 45.82
CA HIS A 140 63.12 -12.16 47.05
C HIS A 140 63.11 -13.13 48.24
N GLU A 141 63.12 -14.43 47.95
CA GLU A 141 63.32 -15.50 48.91
C GLU A 141 64.79 -15.48 49.36
N ASP A 142 65.77 -15.46 48.44
CA ASP A 142 67.20 -15.37 48.77
C ASP A 142 67.62 -14.04 49.43
N SER A 143 66.85 -12.95 49.26
CA SER A 143 67.15 -11.65 49.90
C SER A 143 66.64 -11.54 51.33
N ILE A 144 65.64 -12.38 51.69
CA ILE A 144 65.06 -12.44 53.03
C ILE A 144 65.66 -13.61 53.81
N PHE A 145 65.93 -14.73 53.14
CA PHE A 145 66.34 -15.99 53.75
C PHE A 145 67.79 -16.38 53.42
N GLY A 146 68.54 -15.58 52.64
CA GLY A 146 69.91 -15.88 52.23
C GLY A 146 69.98 -16.90 51.07
N PRO A 147 71.14 -17.03 50.38
CA PRO A 147 71.30 -18.02 49.33
C PRO A 147 71.12 -19.43 49.91
N ASN A 148 70.23 -20.22 49.29
CA ASN A 148 69.84 -21.57 49.70
C ASN A 148 70.98 -22.39 50.35
N ASP A 149 70.66 -22.99 51.49
CA ASP A 149 71.41 -23.98 52.28
C ASP A 149 72.35 -23.46 53.38
N ALA A 150 72.09 -22.28 53.96
CA ALA A 150 72.61 -21.92 55.28
C ALA A 150 71.43 -21.68 56.23
N ASP A 151 71.06 -22.73 56.94
CA ASP A 151 69.95 -22.79 57.91
C ASP A 151 69.89 -21.55 58.82
N ASP A 152 68.72 -20.93 58.87
CA ASP A 152 68.19 -20.33 60.10
C ASP A 152 66.69 -20.65 60.16
N ASP A 153 66.41 -21.79 60.79
CA ASP A 153 65.10 -22.30 61.21
C ASP A 153 64.39 -21.37 62.24
N GLU A 154 64.29 -20.06 61.99
CA GLU A 154 63.65 -19.12 62.93
C GLU A 154 62.17 -18.87 62.62
N PHE A 155 61.69 -19.26 61.44
CA PHE A 155 60.28 -19.13 61.06
C PHE A 155 59.69 -20.47 60.63
N GLU A 156 59.17 -21.21 61.60
CA GLU A 156 58.32 -22.37 61.36
C GLU A 156 56.84 -21.94 61.34
N LEU A 157 56.10 -22.44 60.35
CA LEU A 157 54.64 -22.30 60.37
C LEU A 157 54.13 -23.13 61.57
N PRO A 158 53.18 -22.60 62.37
CA PRO A 158 52.58 -23.38 63.45
C PRO A 158 52.10 -24.75 62.93
N GLU A 159 52.27 -25.82 63.71
CA GLU A 159 51.91 -27.19 63.30
C GLU A 159 50.41 -27.32 62.90
N ASP A 160 49.57 -26.42 63.41
CA ASP A 160 48.14 -26.32 63.08
C ASP A 160 47.86 -25.64 61.71
N LEU A 161 48.88 -25.05 61.07
CA LEU A 161 48.74 -24.25 59.86
C LEU A 161 48.87 -25.11 58.60
N LEU A 162 47.76 -25.76 58.23
CA LEU A 162 47.62 -26.49 56.98
C LEU A 162 46.96 -25.63 55.88
N PRO A 163 47.15 -25.96 54.58
CA PRO A 163 46.39 -25.35 53.50
C PRO A 163 44.87 -25.47 53.74
N PHE A 164 44.14 -24.36 53.58
CA PHE A 164 42.71 -24.24 53.96
C PHE A 164 41.77 -25.37 53.53
N LEU A 165 42.04 -26.07 52.41
CA LEU A 165 41.16 -27.10 51.84
C LEU A 165 41.91 -28.39 51.51
N GLU A 166 42.99 -28.70 52.25
CA GLU A 166 43.79 -29.91 52.02
C GLU A 166 42.96 -31.20 52.08
N GLU A 167 41.95 -31.26 52.96
CA GLU A 167 41.06 -32.42 53.10
C GLU A 167 40.16 -32.68 51.88
N LYS A 168 40.01 -31.71 50.95
CA LYS A 168 39.06 -31.81 49.83
C LYS A 168 39.79 -31.96 48.49
N PRO A 169 39.33 -32.87 47.61
CA PRO A 169 39.91 -33.01 46.27
C PRO A 169 39.62 -31.77 45.41
N LEU A 170 40.51 -31.47 44.45
CA LEU A 170 40.42 -30.30 43.56
C LEU A 170 39.13 -30.28 42.72
N GLY A 171 38.59 -31.45 42.38
CA GLY A 171 37.35 -31.60 41.64
C GLY A 171 36.67 -32.94 41.92
N ASN A 172 35.41 -33.02 41.52
CA ASN A 172 34.60 -34.24 41.53
C ASN A 172 34.04 -34.51 40.13
N ASP A 173 33.38 -35.66 39.94
CA ASP A 173 32.79 -36.08 38.67
C ASP A 173 31.78 -35.07 38.08
N LEU A 174 31.19 -34.21 38.93
CA LEU A 174 30.21 -33.20 38.53
C LEU A 174 30.82 -31.82 38.27
N THR A 175 32.14 -31.64 38.49
CA THR A 175 32.80 -30.34 38.40
C THR A 175 32.83 -29.84 36.97
N ALA A 176 33.20 -30.70 36.01
CA ALA A 176 33.20 -30.36 34.58
C ALA A 176 31.80 -29.96 34.08
N ASP A 177 30.77 -30.74 34.44
CA ASP A 177 29.37 -30.46 34.15
C ASP A 177 28.89 -29.14 34.79
N GLY A 178 29.35 -28.84 36.02
CA GLY A 178 29.07 -27.59 36.72
C GLY A 178 29.66 -26.38 36.00
N ILE A 179 30.91 -26.47 35.54
CA ILE A 179 31.58 -25.43 34.75
C ILE A 179 30.88 -25.25 33.40
N ALA A 180 30.46 -26.34 32.73
CA ALA A 180 29.72 -26.26 31.47
C ALA A 180 28.38 -25.53 31.62
N LEU A 181 27.66 -25.75 32.74
CA LEU A 181 26.40 -25.06 33.03
C LEU A 181 26.57 -23.56 33.24
N TRP A 182 27.73 -23.09 33.68
CA TRP A 182 28.01 -21.66 33.84
C TRP A 182 27.90 -20.90 32.50
N TRP A 183 28.37 -21.53 31.43
CA TRP A 183 28.34 -20.99 30.06
C TRP A 183 27.09 -21.39 29.27
N ALA A 184 26.15 -22.11 29.89
CA ALA A 184 24.92 -22.51 29.23
C ALA A 184 23.95 -21.32 29.01
N PRO A 185 23.01 -21.42 28.06
CA PRO A 185 21.99 -20.40 27.86
C PRO A 185 21.13 -20.14 29.11
N ASP A 186 20.48 -18.98 29.18
CA ASP A 186 19.72 -18.48 30.36
C ASP A 186 18.70 -19.46 30.99
N LEU A 187 18.24 -20.45 30.22
CA LEU A 187 17.33 -21.48 30.72
C LEU A 187 18.03 -22.55 31.58
N TYR A 188 19.33 -22.78 31.35
CA TYR A 188 20.10 -23.88 31.95
C TYR A 188 21.17 -23.40 32.94
N ASN A 189 21.61 -22.13 32.86
CA ASN A 189 22.62 -21.57 33.76
C ASN A 189 22.10 -21.21 35.17
N ARG A 190 20.78 -21.32 35.41
CA ARG A 190 20.16 -21.05 36.72
C ARG A 190 19.79 -22.35 37.42
N ARG A 191 19.99 -22.42 38.74
CA ARG A 191 19.57 -23.57 39.57
C ARG A 191 18.07 -23.57 39.88
N SER A 192 17.44 -22.40 39.93
CA SER A 192 16.02 -22.21 40.23
C SER A 192 15.40 -21.12 39.36
N GLY A 193 14.08 -21.17 39.17
CA GLY A 193 13.36 -20.22 38.33
C GLY A 193 11.84 -20.34 38.50
N HIS A 194 11.09 -19.49 37.79
CA HIS A 194 9.63 -19.50 37.82
C HIS A 194 9.07 -20.39 36.70
N MET A 195 7.99 -21.12 36.99
CA MET A 195 7.27 -21.85 35.95
C MET A 195 6.69 -20.89 34.92
N ARG A 196 6.88 -21.20 33.64
CA ARG A 196 6.35 -20.43 32.51
C ARG A 196 5.29 -21.25 31.78
N ARG A 197 4.35 -20.57 31.13
CA ARG A 197 3.35 -21.25 30.30
C ARG A 197 4.04 -21.87 29.08
N ALA A 198 3.55 -23.03 28.61
CA ALA A 198 4.13 -23.74 27.47
C ALA A 198 4.25 -22.86 26.21
N GLN A 199 3.24 -22.03 25.93
CA GLN A 199 3.23 -21.11 24.79
C GLN A 199 4.23 -19.94 24.91
N ASP A 200 4.71 -19.61 26.10
CA ASP A 200 5.65 -18.51 26.31
C ASP A 200 7.11 -18.92 26.02
N ILE A 201 7.36 -20.22 25.83
CA ILE A 201 8.69 -20.77 25.56
C ILE A 201 8.86 -20.98 24.04
N PRO A 202 9.68 -20.14 23.36
CA PRO A 202 10.04 -20.37 21.97
C PRO A 202 11.16 -21.40 21.85
N LEU A 203 10.79 -22.64 21.49
CA LEU A 203 11.76 -23.72 21.23
C LEU A 203 12.67 -23.40 20.05
N VAL A 204 12.15 -22.70 19.03
CA VAL A 204 12.92 -22.33 17.84
C VAL A 204 13.21 -20.85 17.87
N LYS A 205 14.47 -20.53 18.15
CA LYS A 205 15.06 -19.19 18.06
C LYS A 205 16.25 -19.12 17.11
N TRP A 206 16.52 -20.17 16.34
CA TRP A 206 17.64 -20.26 15.40
C TRP A 206 17.69 -19.13 14.37
N TYR A 207 16.54 -18.53 14.05
CA TYR A 207 16.49 -17.37 13.14
C TYR A 207 17.07 -16.08 13.74
N LEU A 208 17.49 -16.09 15.01
CA LEU A 208 18.25 -15.01 15.65
C LEU A 208 19.75 -15.11 15.33
N GLU A 209 20.19 -16.17 14.67
CA GLU A 209 21.56 -16.34 14.15
C GLU A 209 21.57 -16.16 12.63
N HIS A 210 22.77 -16.01 12.07
CA HIS A 210 22.94 -16.01 10.63
C HIS A 210 22.52 -17.35 10.03
N CYS A 211 21.84 -17.31 8.88
CA CYS A 211 21.50 -18.52 8.15
C CYS A 211 22.80 -19.25 7.74
N PRO A 212 22.88 -20.58 7.92
CA PRO A 212 24.02 -21.35 7.45
C PRO A 212 24.30 -21.14 5.96
N PRO A 213 25.57 -21.16 5.53
CA PRO A 213 25.93 -21.05 4.12
C PRO A 213 25.36 -22.23 3.31
N ASN A 214 25.24 -22.05 1.99
CA ASN A 214 24.75 -23.06 1.04
C ASN A 214 23.29 -23.53 1.21
N GLN A 215 22.48 -22.80 1.97
CA GLN A 215 21.04 -23.05 2.08
C GLN A 215 20.26 -22.44 0.90
N ALA A 216 19.12 -23.06 0.56
CA ALA A 216 18.27 -22.58 -0.52
C ALA A 216 17.70 -21.18 -0.24
N VAL A 217 17.50 -20.37 -1.29
CA VAL A 217 17.00 -18.97 -1.19
C VAL A 217 15.70 -18.85 -0.39
N LYS A 218 14.79 -19.83 -0.51
CA LYS A 218 13.53 -19.83 0.24
C LYS A 218 13.73 -19.87 1.76
N VAL A 219 14.79 -20.52 2.23
CA VAL A 219 15.14 -20.63 3.65
C VAL A 219 15.70 -19.29 4.13
N TRP A 220 16.66 -18.73 3.39
CA TRP A 220 17.20 -17.39 3.64
C TRP A 220 16.11 -16.33 3.79
N VAL A 221 15.14 -16.31 2.87
CA VAL A 221 13.99 -15.38 2.93
C VAL A 221 13.12 -15.64 4.17
N SER A 222 12.94 -16.90 4.59
CA SER A 222 12.18 -17.24 5.79
C SER A 222 12.90 -16.82 7.08
N TYR A 223 14.23 -16.97 7.17
CA TYR A 223 15.03 -16.41 8.26
C TYR A 223 14.81 -14.89 8.37
N GLN A 224 14.99 -14.17 7.27
CA GLN A 224 14.77 -12.71 7.22
C GLN A 224 13.36 -12.30 7.65
N LYS A 225 12.32 -13.04 7.24
CA LYS A 225 10.91 -12.72 7.59
C LYS A 225 10.58 -13.00 9.06
N LEU A 226 11.05 -14.11 9.61
CA LEU A 226 10.87 -14.44 11.03
C LEU A 226 11.59 -13.43 11.90
N PHE A 227 12.83 -13.11 11.52
CA PHE A 227 13.63 -12.12 12.22
C PHE A 227 13.02 -10.71 12.09
N LYS A 228 12.46 -10.34 10.94
CA LYS A 228 11.66 -9.11 10.79
C LYS A 228 10.48 -9.06 11.76
N CYS A 229 9.80 -10.18 11.97
CA CYS A 229 8.69 -10.26 12.91
C CYS A 229 9.16 -10.13 14.36
N PHE A 230 10.31 -10.72 14.71
CA PHE A 230 10.95 -10.53 16.01
C PHE A 230 11.30 -9.06 16.28
N VAL A 231 12.02 -8.40 15.36
CA VAL A 231 12.38 -6.98 15.49
C VAL A 231 11.14 -6.08 15.60
N LEU A 232 10.07 -6.35 14.83
CA LEU A 232 8.83 -5.58 14.93
C LEU A 232 8.08 -5.79 16.25
N ASN A 233 8.15 -6.98 16.83
CA ASN A 233 7.54 -7.27 18.13
C ASN A 233 8.31 -6.54 19.24
N GLU A 234 9.65 -6.61 19.25
CA GLU A 234 10.49 -5.91 20.21
C GLU A 234 10.34 -4.38 20.09
N LEU A 235 10.32 -3.83 18.87
CA LEU A 235 10.20 -2.39 18.66
C LEU A 235 8.85 -1.82 19.12
N ARG A 236 7.78 -2.60 18.96
CA ARG A 236 6.41 -2.18 19.33
C ARG A 236 6.04 -2.61 20.74
N SER A 237 6.92 -3.29 21.44
CA SER A 237 6.72 -3.67 22.84
C SER A 237 6.54 -2.41 23.67
N ARG A 238 5.46 -2.39 24.45
CA ARG A 238 5.17 -1.32 25.42
C ARG A 238 5.01 -2.00 26.78
N PRO A 239 5.43 -1.34 27.87
CA PRO A 239 5.17 -1.87 29.20
C PRO A 239 3.67 -2.08 29.36
N GLU A 240 3.31 -3.21 29.97
CA GLU A 240 1.90 -3.55 30.21
C GLU A 240 1.29 -2.49 31.12
N LYS A 241 0.12 -1.96 30.73
CA LYS A 241 -0.60 -1.01 31.57
C LYS A 241 -1.16 -1.76 32.77
N ALA A 242 -0.95 -1.22 33.97
CA ALA A 242 -1.60 -1.75 35.17
C ALA A 242 -3.13 -1.69 34.97
N MET A 243 -3.77 -2.86 34.97
CA MET A 243 -5.22 -3.00 34.84
C MET A 243 -5.74 -3.85 35.99
N THR A 244 -7.00 -3.61 36.38
CA THR A 244 -7.70 -4.48 37.34
C THR A 244 -7.84 -5.89 36.77
N LYS A 245 -7.35 -6.90 37.49
CA LYS A 245 -7.40 -8.31 37.05
C LYS A 245 -8.86 -8.80 37.05
N LYS A 246 -9.43 -9.01 35.86
CA LYS A 246 -10.77 -9.61 35.67
C LYS A 246 -10.63 -11.08 35.26
N ASN A 247 -11.04 -11.99 36.14
CA ASN A 247 -10.96 -13.44 35.90
C ASN A 247 -12.34 -13.99 35.51
N LEU A 248 -12.60 -14.07 34.19
CA LEU A 248 -13.89 -14.49 33.64
C LEU A 248 -14.38 -15.84 34.20
N PHE A 249 -13.53 -16.88 34.18
CA PHE A 249 -13.93 -18.21 34.68
C PHE A 249 -14.19 -18.26 36.18
N ARG A 250 -13.52 -17.42 36.98
CA ARG A 250 -13.83 -17.33 38.42
C ARG A 250 -15.22 -16.71 38.64
N GLN A 251 -15.57 -15.70 37.86
CA GLN A 251 -16.89 -15.08 37.92
C GLN A 251 -17.98 -16.06 37.46
N LEU A 252 -17.76 -16.78 36.37
CA LEU A 252 -18.72 -17.78 35.87
C LEU A 252 -18.93 -18.93 36.86
N LYS A 253 -17.85 -19.43 37.49
CA LYS A 253 -17.92 -20.52 38.48
C LYS A 253 -18.75 -20.17 39.72
N VAL A 254 -18.83 -18.90 40.10
CA VAL A 254 -19.66 -18.45 41.25
C VAL A 254 -21.15 -18.56 40.93
N THR A 255 -21.53 -18.50 39.66
CA THR A 255 -22.94 -18.58 39.27
C THR A 255 -23.46 -20.02 39.32
N LYS A 256 -24.75 -20.19 39.65
CA LYS A 256 -25.42 -21.50 39.69
C LYS A 256 -25.47 -22.26 38.35
N PHE A 257 -25.20 -21.58 37.24
CA PHE A 257 -25.31 -22.14 35.89
C PHE A 257 -24.07 -22.93 35.45
N PHE A 258 -22.94 -22.82 36.15
CA PHE A 258 -21.68 -23.49 35.78
C PHE A 258 -21.23 -24.44 36.88
N GLN A 259 -20.89 -25.67 36.50
CA GLN A 259 -20.31 -26.69 37.37
C GLN A 259 -18.87 -27.00 36.97
N THR A 260 -18.07 -27.57 37.88
CA THR A 260 -16.68 -27.95 37.62
C THR A 260 -16.52 -29.46 37.68
N THR A 261 -15.90 -30.05 36.67
CA THR A 261 -15.56 -31.49 36.62
C THR A 261 -14.16 -31.67 36.01
N LYS A 262 -13.60 -32.88 36.11
CA LYS A 262 -12.33 -33.29 35.48
C LYS A 262 -12.64 -34.32 34.39
N LEU A 263 -12.23 -34.03 33.15
CA LEU A 263 -12.53 -34.84 31.96
C LEU A 263 -11.25 -35.12 31.16
N ASP A 264 -11.28 -36.13 30.28
CA ASP A 264 -10.23 -36.31 29.29
C ASP A 264 -10.23 -35.16 28.28
N TRP A 265 -9.06 -34.79 27.77
CA TRP A 265 -8.92 -33.69 26.81
C TRP A 265 -9.66 -33.97 25.51
N VAL A 266 -9.65 -35.22 25.03
CA VAL A 266 -10.36 -35.62 23.81
C VAL A 266 -11.87 -35.54 24.00
N GLU A 267 -12.37 -35.97 25.17
CA GLU A 267 -13.79 -35.87 25.52
C GLU A 267 -14.23 -34.39 25.58
N ALA A 268 -13.48 -33.54 26.26
CA ALA A 268 -13.76 -32.10 26.31
C ALA A 268 -13.71 -31.45 24.92
N GLY A 269 -12.77 -31.86 24.06
CA GLY A 269 -12.67 -31.42 22.67
C GLY A 269 -13.93 -31.74 21.86
N LEU A 270 -14.37 -33.00 21.89
CA LEU A 270 -15.60 -33.46 21.20
C LEU A 270 -16.85 -32.73 21.70
N GLN A 271 -16.93 -32.42 23.00
CA GLN A 271 -18.04 -31.65 23.55
C GLN A 271 -18.06 -30.21 23.00
N VAL A 272 -16.92 -29.52 22.94
CA VAL A 272 -16.82 -28.14 22.40
C VAL A 272 -17.22 -28.10 20.93
N CYS A 273 -16.74 -29.07 20.17
CA CYS A 273 -17.06 -29.30 18.76
C CYS A 273 -18.58 -29.43 18.51
N ARG A 274 -19.21 -30.38 19.21
CA ARG A 274 -20.66 -30.59 19.16
C ARG A 274 -21.47 -29.36 19.60
N GLN A 275 -21.03 -28.66 20.65
CA GLN A 275 -21.66 -27.43 21.11
C GLN A 275 -21.59 -26.33 20.04
N GLY A 276 -20.42 -26.13 19.42
CA GLY A 276 -20.21 -25.17 18.35
C GLY A 276 -21.12 -25.40 17.15
N TYR A 277 -21.20 -26.65 16.68
CA TYR A 277 -22.10 -27.06 15.60
C TYR A 277 -23.57 -26.75 15.94
N ASN A 278 -24.04 -27.20 17.11
CA ASN A 278 -25.41 -26.98 17.55
C ASN A 278 -25.76 -25.50 17.68
N MET A 279 -24.87 -24.68 18.24
CA MET A 279 -25.08 -23.23 18.38
C MET A 279 -25.27 -22.54 17.03
N LEU A 280 -24.47 -22.90 16.02
CA LEU A 280 -24.59 -22.33 14.68
C LEU A 280 -25.83 -22.83 13.95
N ASN A 281 -26.12 -24.13 14.06
CA ASN A 281 -27.29 -24.71 13.41
C ASN A 281 -28.61 -24.14 13.98
N LEU A 282 -28.69 -23.98 15.31
CA LEU A 282 -29.80 -23.27 15.96
C LEU A 282 -29.97 -21.85 15.43
N LEU A 283 -28.88 -21.17 15.08
CA LEU A 283 -28.93 -19.82 14.54
C LEU A 283 -29.45 -19.77 13.10
N ILE A 284 -29.10 -20.76 12.28
CA ILE A 284 -29.62 -20.94 10.91
C ILE A 284 -31.13 -21.16 10.97
N HIS A 285 -31.58 -22.11 11.78
CA HIS A 285 -33.01 -22.38 11.98
C HIS A 285 -33.75 -21.20 12.59
N ARG A 286 -33.17 -20.47 13.55
CA ARG A 286 -33.79 -19.27 14.15
C ARG A 286 -34.00 -18.14 13.13
N LYS A 287 -33.24 -18.13 12.02
CA LYS A 287 -33.41 -17.20 10.90
C LYS A 287 -34.31 -17.74 9.79
N ASN A 288 -34.89 -18.93 9.96
CA ASN A 288 -35.69 -19.63 8.96
C ASN A 288 -34.94 -19.84 7.63
N LEU A 289 -33.64 -20.12 7.69
CA LEU A 289 -32.80 -20.39 6.52
C LEU A 289 -32.77 -21.90 6.20
N ASN A 290 -33.93 -22.46 5.87
CA ASN A 290 -34.08 -23.92 5.71
C ASN A 290 -33.37 -24.48 4.45
N TYR A 291 -33.01 -23.61 3.51
CA TYR A 291 -32.27 -23.95 2.29
C TYR A 291 -30.75 -24.04 2.52
N LEU A 292 -30.30 -23.99 3.78
CA LEU A 292 -28.89 -23.94 4.12
C LEU A 292 -28.57 -25.04 5.12
N HIS A 293 -27.69 -25.96 4.72
CA HIS A 293 -27.26 -27.06 5.56
C HIS A 293 -25.83 -26.82 6.07
N LEU A 294 -25.65 -26.97 7.39
CA LEU A 294 -24.35 -27.01 8.02
C LEU A 294 -23.95 -28.48 8.21
N ASP A 295 -22.88 -28.91 7.56
CA ASP A 295 -22.32 -30.24 7.79
C ASP A 295 -21.52 -30.31 9.10
N TYR A 296 -21.24 -31.51 9.60
CA TYR A 296 -20.42 -31.71 10.82
C TYR A 296 -18.97 -31.22 10.66
N ASN A 297 -18.55 -30.96 9.42
CA ASN A 297 -17.27 -30.39 9.04
C ASN A 297 -17.31 -28.84 8.99
N MET A 298 -18.39 -28.24 9.49
CA MET A 298 -18.57 -26.78 9.57
C MET A 298 -18.58 -26.07 8.21
N ASN A 299 -18.87 -26.79 7.12
CA ASN A 299 -19.14 -26.22 5.80
C ASN A 299 -20.62 -25.87 5.68
N LEU A 300 -20.86 -24.67 5.18
CA LEU A 300 -22.19 -24.11 4.96
C LEU A 300 -22.53 -24.26 3.48
N LYS A 301 -23.44 -25.18 3.14
CA LYS A 301 -23.77 -25.55 1.75
C LYS A 301 -25.26 -25.30 1.44
N PRO A 302 -25.60 -24.84 0.22
CA PRO A 302 -26.99 -24.70 -0.21
C PRO A 302 -27.66 -26.05 -0.49
N ASP A 303 -26.94 -27.03 -1.06
CA ASP A 303 -27.40 -28.40 -1.28
C ASP A 303 -26.33 -29.43 -0.88
N ALA A 304 -26.78 -30.65 -0.56
CA ALA A 304 -26.01 -31.71 0.08
C ALA A 304 -25.09 -32.46 -0.91
N ASP A 305 -24.00 -31.83 -1.33
CA ASP A 305 -22.88 -32.54 -1.97
C ASP A 305 -21.61 -32.48 -1.12
N ASP A 306 -20.96 -33.64 -1.00
CA ASP A 306 -20.01 -33.95 0.04
C ASP A 306 -18.56 -33.65 -0.39
N GLN A 307 -17.83 -32.89 0.45
CA GLN A 307 -16.36 -32.77 0.45
C GLN A 307 -15.86 -31.76 1.51
N ARG A 308 -15.16 -32.33 2.50
CA ARG A 308 -14.12 -31.91 3.48
C ARG A 308 -14.04 -30.49 4.09
N ALA A 309 -14.16 -30.47 5.43
CA ALA A 309 -13.17 -29.91 6.38
C ALA A 309 -13.40 -30.43 7.82
N LYS A 310 -12.69 -31.49 8.25
CA LYS A 310 -12.83 -32.09 9.60
C LYS A 310 -12.52 -31.12 10.74
N GLU A 311 -12.96 -31.38 11.97
CA GLU A 311 -12.49 -30.65 13.17
C GLU A 311 -11.05 -31.10 13.49
N LEU A 312 -10.13 -30.59 12.66
CA LEU A 312 -8.86 -31.23 12.29
C LEU A 312 -8.01 -31.71 13.47
N VAL A 313 -7.91 -30.91 14.53
CA VAL A 313 -6.99 -31.19 15.64
C VAL A 313 -7.58 -32.23 16.59
N VAL A 314 -8.86 -32.11 16.95
CA VAL A 314 -9.53 -33.05 17.85
C VAL A 314 -9.66 -34.40 17.16
N ASP A 315 -10.10 -34.40 15.90
CA ASP A 315 -10.23 -35.63 15.10
C ASP A 315 -8.91 -36.37 14.94
N ALA A 316 -7.78 -35.67 14.77
CA ALA A 316 -6.46 -36.31 14.73
C ALA A 316 -6.16 -37.08 16.03
N HIS A 317 -6.47 -36.49 17.19
CA HIS A 317 -6.31 -37.15 18.48
C HIS A 317 -7.32 -38.30 18.68
N VAL A 318 -8.55 -38.17 18.17
CA VAL A 318 -9.54 -39.25 18.18
C VAL A 318 -9.03 -40.45 17.37
N GLN A 319 -8.49 -40.22 16.16
CA GLN A 319 -7.94 -41.30 15.34
C GLN A 319 -6.75 -42.01 16.00
N PHE A 320 -5.90 -41.25 16.70
CA PHE A 320 -4.83 -41.82 17.52
C PHE A 320 -5.38 -42.65 18.69
N ARG A 321 -6.39 -42.15 19.42
CA ARG A 321 -7.03 -42.88 20.53
C ARG A 321 -7.77 -44.14 20.09
N LEU A 322 -8.33 -44.15 18.89
CA LEU A 322 -8.97 -45.31 18.28
C LEU A 322 -7.95 -46.37 17.81
N GLY A 323 -6.65 -46.07 17.83
CA GLY A 323 -5.59 -46.98 17.38
C GLY A 323 -5.40 -47.04 15.86
N ASN A 324 -6.06 -46.15 15.09
CA ASN A 324 -5.96 -46.12 13.63
C ASN A 324 -4.66 -45.45 13.13
N VAL A 325 -4.01 -44.66 13.98
CA VAL A 325 -2.86 -43.81 13.63
C VAL A 325 -1.83 -43.91 14.75
N ASP A 326 -0.54 -43.97 14.39
CA ASP A 326 0.57 -44.02 15.34
C ASP A 326 0.90 -42.64 15.96
N ALA A 327 1.62 -42.60 17.08
CA ALA A 327 2.02 -41.38 17.78
C ALA A 327 2.88 -40.44 16.90
N PHE A 328 3.79 -40.99 16.09
CA PHE A 328 4.60 -40.19 15.17
C PHE A 328 3.76 -39.61 14.03
N GLN A 329 2.80 -40.39 13.52
CA GLN A 329 1.86 -39.94 12.50
C GLN A 329 0.90 -38.86 13.04
N LEU A 330 0.47 -38.97 14.31
CA LEU A 330 -0.27 -37.91 14.99
C LEU A 330 0.56 -36.62 15.05
N ALA A 331 1.82 -36.70 15.47
CA ALA A 331 2.68 -35.54 15.57
C ALA A 331 2.92 -34.86 14.21
N ASP A 332 3.14 -35.65 13.15
CA ASP A 332 3.27 -35.14 11.77
C ASP A 332 1.94 -34.55 11.25
N ALA A 333 0.80 -35.17 11.57
CA ALA A 333 -0.52 -34.65 11.24
C ALA A 333 -0.78 -33.29 11.92
N LEU A 334 -0.43 -33.14 13.19
CA LEU A 334 -0.54 -31.87 13.91
C LEU A 334 0.36 -30.79 13.28
N GLN A 335 1.59 -31.14 12.93
CA GLN A 335 2.49 -30.22 12.22
C GLN A 335 1.87 -29.79 10.89
N TYR A 336 1.36 -30.75 10.12
CA TYR A 336 0.72 -30.48 8.84
C TYR A 336 -0.48 -29.54 9.00
N ILE A 337 -1.37 -29.82 9.96
CA ILE A 337 -2.54 -28.98 10.25
C ILE A 337 -2.08 -27.55 10.56
N PHE A 338 -1.17 -27.34 11.53
CA PHE A 338 -0.77 -25.98 11.92
C PHE A 338 -0.01 -25.22 10.82
N VAL A 339 0.70 -25.91 9.94
CA VAL A 339 1.33 -25.27 8.78
C VAL A 339 0.28 -24.91 7.72
N HIS A 340 -0.67 -25.79 7.46
CA HIS A 340 -1.58 -25.73 6.32
C HIS A 340 -3.02 -25.29 6.64
N ILE A 341 -3.29 -24.76 7.85
CA ILE A 341 -4.62 -24.22 8.24
C ILE A 341 -5.22 -23.30 7.17
N GLY A 342 -4.41 -22.47 6.49
CA GLY A 342 -4.90 -21.59 5.44
C GLY A 342 -5.57 -22.34 4.28
N ALA A 343 -5.01 -23.48 3.88
CA ALA A 343 -5.57 -24.33 2.83
C ALA A 343 -6.74 -25.19 3.35
N LEU A 344 -6.64 -25.68 4.59
CA LEU A 344 -7.64 -26.60 5.17
C LEU A 344 -8.92 -25.90 5.62
N THR A 345 -8.86 -24.62 6.03
CA THR A 345 -10.02 -23.90 6.62
C THR A 345 -10.51 -22.72 5.79
N ALA A 346 -9.68 -22.17 4.91
CA ALA A 346 -9.96 -20.96 4.14
C ALA A 346 -10.40 -19.72 4.95
N MET A 347 -10.10 -19.64 6.26
CA MET A 347 -10.44 -18.49 7.13
C MET A 347 -9.95 -17.13 6.61
N TYR A 348 -8.92 -17.11 5.77
CA TYR A 348 -8.38 -15.89 5.15
C TYR A 348 -9.40 -15.17 4.26
N ARG A 349 -10.44 -15.85 3.76
CA ARG A 349 -11.54 -15.26 2.99
C ARG A 349 -12.36 -14.28 3.83
N HIS A 350 -12.62 -14.63 5.09
CA HIS A 350 -13.40 -13.79 6.01
C HIS A 350 -12.52 -12.77 6.75
N LYS A 351 -11.24 -13.09 6.99
CA LYS A 351 -10.29 -12.16 7.62
C LYS A 351 -8.90 -12.27 6.99
N TYR A 352 -8.65 -11.44 5.97
CA TYR A 352 -7.40 -11.48 5.21
C TYR A 352 -6.13 -11.21 6.03
N LYS A 353 -6.22 -10.46 7.15
CA LYS A 353 -5.06 -10.20 8.04
C LYS A 353 -4.42 -11.48 8.59
N LEU A 354 -5.16 -12.60 8.64
CA LEU A 354 -4.69 -13.94 9.00
C LEU A 354 -3.56 -14.45 8.09
N MET A 355 -3.41 -13.89 6.89
CA MET A 355 -2.26 -14.17 6.01
C MET A 355 -0.91 -13.86 6.67
N ARG A 356 -0.87 -13.04 7.73
CA ARG A 356 0.33 -12.86 8.54
C ARG A 356 0.75 -14.18 9.22
N GLN A 357 -0.18 -14.87 9.89
CA GLN A 357 0.06 -16.14 10.57
C GLN A 357 0.40 -17.26 9.58
N VAL A 358 -0.37 -17.38 8.48
CA VAL A 358 -0.14 -18.42 7.45
C VAL A 358 1.23 -18.29 6.81
N ARG A 359 1.73 -17.06 6.59
CA ARG A 359 3.10 -16.86 6.10
C ARG A 359 4.14 -17.24 7.16
N MET A 360 3.92 -16.85 8.42
CA MET A 360 4.82 -17.17 9.53
C MET A 360 4.95 -18.68 9.77
N THR A 361 3.86 -19.45 9.70
CA THR A 361 3.92 -20.91 9.85
C THR A 361 4.62 -21.59 8.67
N LYS A 362 4.48 -21.07 7.45
CA LYS A 362 5.28 -21.51 6.30
C LYS A 362 6.78 -21.21 6.47
N ASP A 363 7.11 -20.01 6.98
CA ASP A 363 8.50 -19.65 7.26
C ASP A 363 9.10 -20.53 8.36
N LEU A 364 8.34 -20.84 9.42
CA LEU A 364 8.73 -21.81 10.46
C LEU A 364 8.91 -23.22 9.90
N LYS A 365 8.03 -23.66 8.99
CA LYS A 365 8.21 -24.95 8.30
C LYS A 365 9.54 -25.01 7.55
N HIS A 366 9.90 -23.98 6.80
CA HIS A 366 11.19 -23.96 6.09
C HIS A 366 12.36 -24.04 7.07
N LEU A 367 12.30 -23.29 8.17
CA LEU A 367 13.33 -23.29 9.21
C LEU A 367 13.50 -24.67 9.85
N ILE A 368 12.40 -25.32 10.22
CA ILE A 368 12.41 -26.63 10.89
C ILE A 368 12.86 -27.72 9.92
N TYR A 369 12.28 -27.78 8.71
CA TYR A 369 12.48 -28.90 7.80
C TYR A 369 13.92 -28.96 7.27
N TYR A 370 14.57 -27.81 7.08
CA TYR A 370 15.95 -27.77 6.61
C TYR A 370 16.98 -28.09 7.68
N ARG A 371 16.61 -28.03 8.97
CA ARG A 371 17.45 -28.51 10.07
C ARG A 371 17.09 -29.94 10.50
N PHE A 372 15.86 -30.39 10.24
CA PHE A 372 15.40 -31.74 10.55
C PHE A 372 15.79 -32.76 9.48
N ASN A 373 15.66 -32.41 8.19
CA ASN A 373 15.96 -33.29 7.05
C ASN A 373 17.43 -33.20 6.62
N THR A 374 18.35 -33.15 7.57
CA THR A 374 19.80 -33.13 7.34
C THR A 374 20.44 -34.46 7.70
N GLY A 375 21.52 -34.84 7.01
CA GLY A 375 22.21 -36.11 7.23
C GLY A 375 21.43 -37.28 6.62
N PRO A 376 21.16 -38.37 7.38
CA PRO A 376 20.51 -39.57 6.85
C PRO A 376 19.00 -39.41 6.60
N VAL A 377 18.38 -38.35 7.16
CA VAL A 377 16.93 -38.13 7.03
C VAL A 377 16.62 -37.47 5.69
N GLY A 378 15.91 -38.21 4.83
CA GLY A 378 15.52 -37.75 3.50
C GLY A 378 14.39 -36.71 3.48
N LYS A 379 14.01 -36.29 2.27
CA LYS A 379 12.83 -35.45 2.05
C LYS A 379 11.58 -36.34 2.05
N GLY A 380 10.80 -36.32 3.13
CA GLY A 380 9.55 -37.04 3.23
C GLY A 380 8.61 -36.48 4.31
N PRO A 381 7.37 -36.99 4.41
CA PRO A 381 6.54 -36.82 5.60
C PRO A 381 7.20 -37.51 6.81
N GLY A 382 6.95 -37.02 8.02
CA GLY A 382 7.58 -37.53 9.24
C GLY A 382 8.21 -36.46 10.15
N CYS A 383 7.92 -35.18 9.92
CA CYS A 383 8.41 -34.08 10.75
C CYS A 383 7.34 -33.70 11.80
N GLY A 384 7.34 -34.39 12.94
CA GLY A 384 6.37 -34.20 14.02
C GLY A 384 6.57 -32.98 14.93
N PHE A 385 7.26 -31.92 14.48
CA PHE A 385 7.66 -30.80 15.35
C PHE A 385 6.68 -29.62 15.31
N TRP A 386 5.49 -29.82 15.90
CA TRP A 386 4.32 -28.94 15.78
C TRP A 386 4.26 -27.72 16.73
N ALA A 387 5.07 -27.71 17.80
CA ALA A 387 5.02 -26.69 18.85
C ALA A 387 5.17 -25.24 18.34
N PRO A 388 6.09 -24.90 17.40
CA PRO A 388 6.18 -23.53 16.88
C PRO A 388 4.92 -23.08 16.11
N GLY A 389 4.35 -23.97 15.29
CA GLY A 389 3.12 -23.68 14.54
C GLY A 389 1.93 -23.47 15.46
N TRP A 390 1.75 -24.37 16.44
CA TRP A 390 0.71 -24.27 17.47
C TRP A 390 0.73 -22.93 18.22
N ARG A 391 1.92 -22.46 18.63
CA ARG A 391 2.09 -21.17 19.31
C ARG A 391 1.59 -19.99 18.48
N VAL A 392 1.88 -19.97 17.18
CA VAL A 392 1.42 -18.90 16.28
C VAL A 392 -0.10 -18.81 16.27
N TRP A 393 -0.79 -19.96 16.25
CA TRP A 393 -2.25 -20.02 16.25
C TRP A 393 -2.85 -19.69 17.62
N LEU A 394 -2.22 -20.08 18.72
CA LEU A 394 -2.65 -19.65 20.05
C LEU A 394 -2.57 -18.13 20.22
N PHE A 395 -1.47 -17.49 19.82
CA PHE A 395 -1.37 -16.03 19.88
C PHE A 395 -2.34 -15.32 18.93
N PHE A 396 -2.71 -15.96 17.82
CA PHE A 396 -3.81 -15.48 16.99
C PHE A 396 -5.16 -15.54 17.73
N MET A 397 -5.44 -16.65 18.42
CA MET A 397 -6.65 -16.82 19.21
C MET A 397 -6.75 -15.77 20.34
N CYS A 398 -5.64 -15.49 21.04
CA CYS A 398 -5.60 -14.43 22.06
C CYS A 398 -6.04 -13.06 21.52
N GLY A 399 -5.70 -12.74 20.26
CA GLY A 399 -6.07 -11.46 19.64
C GLY A 399 -7.43 -11.45 18.96
N ILE A 400 -7.97 -12.61 18.56
CA ILE A 400 -9.25 -12.70 17.83
C ILE A 400 -10.44 -12.86 18.78
N VAL A 401 -10.25 -13.45 19.95
CA VAL A 401 -11.33 -13.72 20.93
C VAL A 401 -12.10 -12.44 21.30
N PRO A 402 -11.47 -11.32 21.72
CA PRO A 402 -12.22 -10.11 22.06
C PRO A 402 -13.00 -9.53 20.87
N LEU A 403 -12.47 -9.69 19.64
CA LEU A 403 -13.12 -9.21 18.43
C LEU A 403 -14.35 -10.06 18.07
N LEU A 404 -14.23 -11.38 18.19
CA LEU A 404 -15.34 -12.30 17.96
C LEU A 404 -16.41 -12.17 19.03
N GLU A 405 -16.03 -11.99 20.31
CA GLU A 405 -16.98 -11.69 21.39
C GLU A 405 -17.81 -10.44 21.08
N GLN A 406 -17.15 -9.35 20.64
CA GLN A 406 -17.86 -8.13 20.24
C GLN A 406 -18.77 -8.36 19.02
N TRP A 407 -18.29 -9.07 17.99
CA TRP A 407 -19.06 -9.30 16.77
C TRP A 407 -20.25 -10.22 17.00
N LEU A 408 -20.04 -11.35 17.69
CA LEU A 408 -21.09 -12.28 18.06
C LEU A 408 -22.07 -11.65 19.04
N GLY A 409 -21.57 -10.88 20.03
CA GLY A 409 -22.41 -10.13 20.96
C GLY A 409 -23.34 -9.14 20.23
N ASN A 410 -22.80 -8.34 19.30
CA ASN A 410 -23.59 -7.43 18.48
C ASN A 410 -24.58 -8.17 17.56
N PHE A 411 -24.14 -9.29 16.98
CA PHE A 411 -24.96 -10.10 16.10
C PHE A 411 -26.15 -10.73 16.83
N LEU A 412 -25.91 -11.34 17.99
CA LEU A 412 -26.94 -11.91 18.85
C LEU A 412 -27.87 -10.82 19.39
N ALA A 413 -27.32 -9.69 19.87
CA ALA A 413 -28.12 -8.55 20.30
C ALA A 413 -29.05 -8.05 19.19
N ARG A 414 -28.56 -7.95 17.95
CA ARG A 414 -29.36 -7.58 16.77
C ARG A 414 -30.42 -8.62 16.41
N GLN A 415 -30.11 -9.91 16.61
CA GLN A 415 -31.05 -10.99 16.31
C GLN A 415 -32.19 -11.03 17.32
N PHE A 416 -31.91 -10.81 18.61
CA PHE A 416 -32.91 -10.88 19.67
C PHE A 416 -33.64 -9.55 19.91
N LYS A 417 -32.94 -8.42 19.86
CA LYS A 417 -33.51 -7.07 20.12
C LYS A 417 -33.94 -6.34 18.84
N GLY A 418 -33.63 -6.87 17.67
CA GLY A 418 -33.89 -6.19 16.39
C GLY A 418 -32.87 -5.09 16.06
N ARG A 419 -33.13 -4.36 14.97
CA ARG A 419 -32.29 -3.25 14.48
C ARG A 419 -32.90 -1.91 14.88
N ASN A 420 -32.11 -1.06 15.54
CA ASN A 420 -32.51 0.33 15.79
C ASN A 420 -32.37 1.15 14.49
N SER A 421 -33.49 1.53 13.88
CA SER A 421 -33.51 2.22 12.58
C SER A 421 -33.07 3.68 12.64
N LYS A 422 -33.23 4.36 13.78
CA LYS A 422 -32.93 5.80 13.96
C LYS A 422 -31.87 6.13 15.02
N GLY A 423 -31.27 5.11 15.65
CA GLY A 423 -30.43 5.32 16.84
C GLY A 423 -28.98 5.71 16.56
N ILE A 424 -28.49 5.53 15.33
CA ILE A 424 -27.09 5.80 14.97
C ILE A 424 -27.07 6.87 13.89
N MET A 425 -26.55 8.05 14.24
CA MET A 425 -26.29 9.11 13.26
C MET A 425 -25.23 8.62 12.27
N MET A 426 -25.57 8.63 10.99
CA MET A 426 -24.63 8.20 9.94
C MET A 426 -23.51 9.22 9.79
N THR A 427 -22.26 8.75 9.84
CA THR A 427 -21.09 9.58 9.54
C THR A 427 -21.07 9.95 8.06
N VAL A 428 -20.74 11.20 7.73
CA VAL A 428 -20.61 11.67 6.34
C VAL A 428 -19.37 11.03 5.71
N THR A 429 -19.59 10.01 4.88
CA THR A 429 -18.53 9.35 4.11
C THR A 429 -18.27 10.07 2.79
N LYS A 430 -17.17 9.72 2.11
CA LYS A 430 -16.76 10.29 0.81
C LYS A 430 -17.89 10.38 -0.23
N GLN A 431 -18.80 9.41 -0.25
CA GLN A 431 -19.93 9.38 -1.18
C GLN A 431 -20.94 10.52 -0.94
N HIS A 432 -21.11 10.94 0.31
CA HIS A 432 -22.15 11.90 0.72
C HIS A 432 -21.63 13.32 0.96
N VAL A 433 -20.32 13.57 0.80
CA VAL A 433 -19.72 14.90 1.04
C VAL A 433 -20.40 15.98 0.20
N GLU A 434 -20.57 15.77 -1.11
CA GLU A 434 -21.19 16.77 -2.00
C GLU A 434 -22.67 16.99 -1.66
N SER A 435 -23.42 15.92 -1.37
CA SER A 435 -24.84 16.02 -1.00
C SER A 435 -25.04 16.68 0.36
N HIS A 436 -24.14 16.43 1.32
CA HIS A 436 -24.20 17.00 2.65
C HIS A 436 -23.86 18.49 2.61
N TYR A 437 -22.82 18.88 1.86
CA TYR A 437 -22.51 20.29 1.61
C TYR A 437 -23.71 21.04 1.02
N ASP A 438 -24.40 20.44 0.06
CA ASP A 438 -25.61 21.01 -0.55
C ASP A 438 -26.82 21.06 0.40
N LEU A 439 -26.86 20.19 1.42
CA LEU A 439 -27.88 20.21 2.47
C LEU A 439 -27.60 21.36 3.45
N GLU A 440 -26.37 21.47 3.94
CA GLU A 440 -25.92 22.51 4.86
C GLU A 440 -26.02 23.91 4.24
N LEU A 441 -25.60 24.06 2.98
CA LEU A 441 -25.72 25.31 2.25
C LEU A 441 -27.18 25.77 2.15
N ARG A 442 -28.10 24.85 1.83
CA ARG A 442 -29.53 25.18 1.77
C ARG A 442 -30.08 25.55 3.14
N ALA A 443 -29.69 24.85 4.19
CA ALA A 443 -30.08 25.18 5.56
C ALA A 443 -29.58 26.57 5.97
N ALA A 444 -28.31 26.89 5.70
CA ALA A 444 -27.71 28.18 6.02
C ALA A 444 -28.39 29.33 5.26
N VAL A 445 -28.67 29.14 3.97
CA VAL A 445 -29.43 30.10 3.15
C VAL A 445 -30.85 30.30 3.73
N MET A 446 -31.52 29.21 4.12
CA MET A 446 -32.86 29.28 4.73
C MET A 446 -32.86 30.06 6.04
N HIS A 447 -31.88 29.84 6.93
CA HIS A 447 -31.75 30.60 8.18
C HIS A 447 -31.61 32.10 7.91
N ASN A 448 -30.67 32.50 7.04
CA ASN A 448 -30.47 33.92 6.73
C ASN A 448 -31.69 34.58 6.06
N ILE A 449 -32.45 33.84 5.24
CA ILE A 449 -33.67 34.35 4.61
C ILE A 449 -34.77 34.57 5.66
N LEU A 450 -34.93 33.64 6.61
CA LEU A 450 -35.97 33.71 7.63
C LEU A 450 -35.72 34.86 8.62
N ASP A 451 -34.46 35.21 8.88
CA ASP A 451 -34.10 36.34 9.75
C ASP A 451 -34.34 37.69 9.07
N MET A 452 -34.21 37.78 7.76
CA MET A 452 -34.38 39.02 7.00
C MET A 452 -35.83 39.32 6.57
N MET A 453 -36.71 38.31 6.53
CA MET A 453 -38.10 38.52 6.14
C MET A 453 -38.98 38.90 7.34
N PRO A 454 -39.90 39.88 7.20
CA PRO A 454 -40.91 40.16 8.21
C PRO A 454 -41.86 38.95 8.39
N GLU A 455 -42.39 38.81 9.61
CA GLU A 455 -43.08 37.58 10.09
C GLU A 455 -44.28 37.15 9.24
N SER A 456 -44.92 38.07 8.52
CA SER A 456 -46.08 37.80 7.67
C SER A 456 -45.76 37.08 6.34
N ILE A 457 -44.50 36.97 5.91
CA ILE A 457 -44.13 36.51 4.54
C ILE A 457 -43.28 35.21 4.52
N LYS A 458 -42.87 34.70 5.68
CA LYS A 458 -41.76 33.72 5.84
C LYS A 458 -41.92 32.36 5.11
N GLN A 459 -43.10 31.74 5.13
CA GLN A 459 -43.23 30.34 4.68
C GLN A 459 -43.44 30.16 3.17
N ASN A 460 -44.13 31.07 2.48
CA ASN A 460 -44.54 30.87 1.09
C ASN A 460 -43.43 31.16 0.05
N LYS A 461 -42.48 32.05 0.35
CA LYS A 461 -41.45 32.49 -0.62
C LYS A 461 -40.11 31.76 -0.51
N SER A 462 -39.87 31.04 0.59
CA SER A 462 -38.58 30.40 0.89
C SER A 462 -38.16 29.34 -0.16
N LYS A 463 -39.10 28.51 -0.62
CA LYS A 463 -38.88 27.51 -1.68
C LYS A 463 -38.48 28.16 -3.01
N THR A 464 -39.14 29.25 -3.39
CA THR A 464 -38.86 29.99 -4.64
C THR A 464 -37.46 30.60 -4.62
N ILE A 465 -37.03 31.14 -3.48
CA ILE A 465 -35.68 31.68 -3.32
C ILE A 465 -34.62 30.57 -3.47
N LEU A 466 -34.84 29.38 -2.91
CA LEU A 466 -33.93 28.23 -3.11
C LEU A 466 -33.88 27.75 -4.57
N GLN A 467 -34.96 27.91 -5.34
CA GLN A 467 -34.96 27.67 -6.78
C GLN A 467 -34.09 28.70 -7.51
N HIS A 468 -34.19 29.98 -7.14
CA HIS A 468 -33.31 31.03 -7.68
C HIS A 468 -31.83 30.76 -7.33
N LEU A 469 -31.51 30.36 -6.10
CA LEU A 469 -30.16 29.93 -5.70
C LEU A 469 -29.64 28.80 -6.62
N SER A 470 -30.47 27.80 -6.88
CA SER A 470 -30.11 26.66 -7.75
C SER A 470 -29.95 27.08 -9.22
N LYS A 471 -30.79 27.99 -9.73
CA LYS A 471 -30.69 28.53 -11.09
C LYS A 471 -29.44 29.39 -11.26
N ALA A 472 -29.16 30.26 -10.30
CA ALA A 472 -28.00 31.13 -10.29
C ALA A 472 -26.68 30.32 -10.22
N TRP A 473 -26.63 29.22 -9.46
CA TRP A 473 -25.50 28.27 -9.53
C TRP A 473 -25.31 27.63 -10.92
N ARG A 474 -26.40 27.30 -11.63
CA ARG A 474 -26.31 26.78 -13.01
C ARG A 474 -25.83 27.84 -13.99
N CYS A 475 -26.33 29.08 -13.88
CA CYS A 475 -25.88 30.21 -14.68
C CYS A 475 -24.40 30.48 -14.47
N TRP A 476 -23.94 30.51 -13.21
CA TRP A 476 -22.52 30.61 -12.89
C TRP A 476 -21.70 29.51 -13.57
N LYS A 477 -22.12 28.23 -13.50
CA LYS A 477 -21.40 27.12 -14.16
C LYS A 477 -21.39 27.17 -15.69
N ALA A 478 -22.30 27.90 -16.31
CA ALA A 478 -22.41 28.06 -17.76
C ALA A 478 -21.79 29.38 -18.26
N ASN A 479 -21.24 30.21 -17.36
CA ASN A 479 -20.78 31.57 -17.63
C ASN A 479 -21.84 32.50 -18.23
N ILE A 480 -23.10 32.33 -17.81
CA ILE A 480 -24.21 33.19 -18.24
C ILE A 480 -24.46 34.22 -17.15
N LEU A 481 -24.56 35.50 -17.52
CA LEU A 481 -24.96 36.57 -16.61
C LEU A 481 -26.32 36.26 -16.00
N TRP A 482 -26.37 36.19 -14.67
CA TRP A 482 -27.61 35.97 -13.94
C TRP A 482 -28.15 37.30 -13.43
N LYS A 483 -29.25 37.77 -14.03
CA LYS A 483 -30.01 38.93 -13.55
C LYS A 483 -31.49 38.60 -13.62
N VAL A 484 -32.21 38.78 -12.51
CA VAL A 484 -33.66 38.55 -12.44
C VAL A 484 -34.38 39.89 -12.34
N PRO A 485 -35.24 40.24 -13.32
CA PRO A 485 -36.04 41.46 -13.23
C PRO A 485 -36.96 41.44 -11.99
N GLY A 486 -37.01 42.55 -11.24
CA GLY A 486 -37.92 42.70 -10.09
C GLY A 486 -37.53 41.96 -8.80
N MET A 487 -36.30 41.44 -8.69
CA MET A 487 -35.83 40.80 -7.44
C MET A 487 -35.35 41.85 -6.41
N PRO A 488 -35.69 41.71 -5.11
CA PRO A 488 -35.11 42.55 -4.07
C PRO A 488 -33.58 42.42 -3.99
N THR A 489 -32.87 43.55 -3.97
CA THR A 489 -31.40 43.61 -3.95
C THR A 489 -30.79 42.87 -2.75
N ALA A 490 -31.46 42.92 -1.60
CA ALA A 490 -31.05 42.19 -0.40
C ALA A 490 -30.98 40.66 -0.64
N ILE A 491 -31.99 40.08 -1.32
CA ILE A 491 -32.04 38.64 -1.63
C ILE A 491 -31.01 38.31 -2.72
N GLU A 492 -30.88 39.18 -3.73
CA GLU A 492 -29.89 39.03 -4.80
C GLU A 492 -28.46 38.93 -4.21
N ASN A 493 -28.10 39.82 -3.28
CA ASN A 493 -26.79 39.84 -2.63
C ASN A 493 -26.51 38.58 -1.78
N ILE A 494 -27.51 38.05 -1.08
CA ILE A 494 -27.39 36.79 -0.32
C ILE A 494 -27.10 35.63 -1.27
N ILE A 495 -27.86 35.53 -2.36
CA ILE A 495 -27.69 34.48 -3.37
C ILE A 495 -26.28 34.57 -3.96
N LEU A 496 -25.83 35.76 -4.36
CA LEU A 496 -24.49 35.97 -4.92
C LEU A 496 -23.38 35.61 -3.92
N ARG A 497 -23.54 35.96 -2.64
CA ARG A 497 -22.59 35.60 -1.57
C ARG A 497 -22.44 34.09 -1.44
N TYR A 498 -23.55 33.35 -1.37
CA TYR A 498 -23.52 31.89 -1.24
C TYR A 498 -23.07 31.18 -2.52
N ILE A 499 -23.34 31.74 -3.70
CA ILE A 499 -22.82 31.23 -4.97
C ILE A 499 -21.31 31.41 -5.04
N LYS A 500 -20.79 32.57 -4.61
CA LYS A 500 -19.34 32.80 -4.53
C LYS A 500 -18.68 31.79 -3.59
N SER A 501 -19.21 31.62 -2.38
CA SER A 501 -18.73 30.61 -1.44
C SER A 501 -18.74 29.19 -2.03
N LYS A 502 -19.82 28.80 -2.72
CA LYS A 502 -19.90 27.50 -3.40
C LYS A 502 -18.93 27.39 -4.59
N ALA A 503 -18.69 28.48 -5.32
CA ALA A 503 -17.72 28.55 -6.40
C ALA A 503 -16.29 28.35 -5.88
N ASP A 504 -15.91 29.03 -4.80
CA ASP A 504 -14.58 28.93 -4.19
C ASP A 504 -14.31 27.48 -3.71
N TRP A 505 -15.30 26.88 -3.03
CA TRP A 505 -15.24 25.47 -2.67
C TRP A 505 -15.10 24.56 -3.90
N TRP A 506 -15.91 24.76 -4.95
CA TRP A 506 -15.87 23.94 -6.15
C TRP A 506 -14.53 24.05 -6.92
N CYS A 507 -13.95 25.25 -7.00
CA CYS A 507 -12.65 25.50 -7.62
C CYS A 507 -11.51 24.86 -6.80
N SER A 508 -11.51 25.05 -5.48
CA SER A 508 -10.51 24.46 -4.57
C SER A 508 -10.49 22.93 -4.67
N VAL A 509 -11.66 22.27 -4.72
CA VAL A 509 -11.79 20.82 -4.94
C VAL A 509 -11.28 20.38 -6.30
N ALA A 510 -11.53 21.16 -7.36
CA ALA A 510 -10.99 20.88 -8.70
C ALA A 510 -9.45 20.93 -8.70
N HIS A 511 -8.84 21.98 -8.14
CA HIS A 511 -7.38 22.10 -8.05
C HIS A 511 -6.77 21.01 -7.18
N TYR A 512 -7.35 20.72 -6.01
CA TYR A 512 -6.89 19.65 -5.12
C TYR A 512 -6.91 18.29 -5.82
N ASN A 513 -8.01 17.96 -6.50
CA ASN A 513 -8.11 16.69 -7.24
C ASN A 513 -7.20 16.66 -8.46
N ARG A 514 -7.01 17.80 -9.16
CA ARG A 514 -6.07 17.89 -10.28
C ARG A 514 -4.64 17.63 -9.82
N GLU A 515 -4.23 18.20 -8.70
CA GLU A 515 -2.89 18.00 -8.16
C GLU A 515 -2.69 16.55 -7.70
N ARG A 516 -3.71 15.93 -7.09
CA ARG A 516 -3.68 14.49 -6.78
C ARG A 516 -3.55 13.61 -8.01
N ILE A 517 -4.27 13.92 -9.09
CA ILE A 517 -4.18 13.20 -10.36
C ILE A 517 -2.80 13.41 -10.98
N ARG A 518 -2.26 14.64 -10.95
CA ARG A 518 -0.93 14.97 -11.46
C ARG A 518 0.17 14.20 -10.73
N ARG A 519 0.06 14.06 -9.41
CA ARG A 519 0.96 13.25 -8.57
C ARG A 519 0.72 11.73 -8.68
N SER A 520 -0.19 11.29 -9.54
CA SER A 520 -0.58 9.88 -9.68
C SER A 520 -1.03 9.24 -8.36
N ALA A 521 -1.65 10.02 -7.47
CA ALA A 521 -2.23 9.50 -6.24
C ALA A 521 -3.45 8.62 -6.56
N THR A 522 -3.88 7.79 -5.60
CA THR A 522 -5.08 6.97 -5.76
C THR A 522 -6.33 7.85 -5.85
N VAL A 523 -6.98 7.83 -7.01
CA VAL A 523 -8.18 8.63 -7.32
C VAL A 523 -9.20 7.76 -8.05
N ASP A 524 -10.47 7.87 -7.67
CA ASP A 524 -11.54 7.09 -8.27
C ASP A 524 -11.81 7.57 -9.70
N LYS A 525 -12.15 6.65 -10.60
CA LYS A 525 -12.48 6.96 -12.01
C LYS A 525 -13.55 8.04 -12.16
N ALA A 526 -14.56 8.04 -11.28
CA ALA A 526 -15.62 9.05 -11.28
C ALA A 526 -15.08 10.45 -10.94
N VAL A 527 -14.12 10.55 -10.01
CA VAL A 527 -13.49 11.82 -9.64
C VAL A 527 -12.66 12.37 -10.80
N VAL A 528 -11.96 11.51 -11.55
CA VAL A 528 -11.20 11.93 -12.75
C VAL A 528 -12.14 12.53 -13.81
N LYS A 529 -13.25 11.86 -14.12
CA LYS A 529 -14.25 12.35 -15.08
C LYS A 529 -14.89 13.66 -14.62
N LYS A 530 -15.26 13.75 -13.34
CA LYS A 530 -15.78 14.99 -12.75
C LYS A 530 -14.77 16.11 -12.88
N ASN A 531 -13.52 15.89 -12.45
CA ASN A 531 -12.46 16.89 -12.48
C ASN A 531 -12.19 17.40 -13.90
N LEU A 532 -12.15 16.52 -14.90
CA LEU A 532 -12.05 16.94 -16.30
C LEU A 532 -13.19 17.90 -16.67
N GLY A 533 -14.43 17.53 -16.36
CA GLY A 533 -15.59 18.40 -16.61
C GLY A 533 -15.56 19.72 -15.81
N GLN A 534 -14.92 19.74 -14.63
CA GLN A 534 -14.73 20.97 -13.85
C GLN A 534 -13.68 21.88 -14.51
N LEU A 535 -12.52 21.33 -14.86
CA LEU A 535 -11.43 22.08 -15.49
C LEU A 535 -11.81 22.60 -16.88
N THR A 536 -12.51 21.81 -17.70
CA THR A 536 -13.01 22.30 -18.99
C THR A 536 -13.94 23.51 -18.83
N ARG A 537 -14.79 23.53 -17.80
CA ARG A 537 -15.64 24.70 -17.50
C ARG A 537 -14.82 25.90 -17.04
N LEU A 538 -13.81 25.69 -16.19
CA LEU A 538 -12.92 26.79 -15.75
C LEU A 538 -12.12 27.37 -16.90
N TYR A 539 -11.60 26.51 -17.77
CA TYR A 539 -10.88 26.91 -18.97
C TYR A 539 -11.78 27.74 -19.90
N LEU A 540 -12.97 27.25 -20.24
CA LEU A 540 -13.90 27.98 -21.11
C LEU A 540 -14.33 29.33 -20.53
N LYS A 541 -14.48 29.42 -19.20
CA LYS A 541 -14.76 30.70 -18.53
C LYS A 541 -13.62 31.69 -18.68
N ALA A 542 -12.40 31.26 -18.39
CA ALA A 542 -11.21 32.10 -18.54
C ALA A 542 -11.00 32.51 -20.00
N GLU A 543 -11.27 31.61 -20.94
CA GLU A 543 -11.13 31.88 -22.38
C GLU A 543 -12.18 32.89 -22.88
N GLN A 544 -13.42 32.79 -22.42
CA GLN A 544 -14.45 33.80 -22.73
C GLN A 544 -14.09 35.17 -22.16
N GLU A 545 -13.55 35.22 -20.94
CA GLU A 545 -13.07 36.46 -20.33
C GLU A 545 -11.89 37.04 -21.12
N ARG A 546 -10.94 36.20 -21.56
CA ARG A 546 -9.79 36.61 -22.39
C ARG A 546 -10.24 37.22 -23.73
N GLN A 547 -11.24 36.62 -24.38
CA GLN A 547 -11.82 37.13 -25.63
C GLN A 547 -12.58 38.44 -25.42
N HIS A 548 -13.34 38.55 -24.32
CA HIS A 548 -14.02 39.79 -23.96
C HIS A 548 -13.01 40.91 -23.65
N GLY A 549 -11.95 40.60 -22.91
CA GLY A 549 -10.83 41.51 -22.64
C GLY A 549 -10.17 41.99 -23.91
N TYR A 550 -9.89 41.10 -24.88
CA TYR A 550 -9.33 41.48 -26.18
C TYR A 550 -10.21 42.47 -26.95
N LEU A 551 -11.54 42.27 -26.97
CA LEU A 551 -12.46 43.20 -27.64
C LEU A 551 -12.58 44.54 -26.90
N LYS A 552 -12.40 44.53 -25.58
CA LYS A 552 -12.50 45.72 -24.73
C LYS A 552 -11.23 46.57 -24.76
N ASP A 553 -10.07 45.92 -24.66
CA ASP A 553 -8.76 46.57 -24.59
C ASP A 553 -8.21 46.87 -26.00
N GLY A 554 -8.72 46.19 -27.02
CA GLY A 554 -8.26 46.28 -28.40
C GLY A 554 -7.15 45.28 -28.74
N PRO A 555 -6.62 45.30 -29.97
CA PRO A 555 -5.51 44.44 -30.37
C PRO A 555 -4.28 44.65 -29.48
N TYR A 556 -3.73 43.56 -28.95
CA TYR A 556 -2.50 43.62 -28.14
C TYR A 556 -1.25 43.95 -28.96
N ILE A 557 -1.31 43.76 -30.29
CA ILE A 557 -0.24 44.16 -31.20
C ILE A 557 -0.42 45.62 -31.59
N SER A 558 0.63 46.41 -31.39
CA SER A 558 0.62 47.80 -31.84
C SER A 558 0.67 47.87 -33.36
N ALA A 559 0.13 48.94 -33.95
CA ALA A 559 0.17 49.13 -35.40
C ALA A 559 1.61 49.22 -35.92
N GLU A 560 2.52 49.80 -35.15
CA GLU A 560 3.95 49.91 -35.49
C GLU A 560 4.62 48.53 -35.51
N GLU A 561 4.42 47.70 -34.49
CA GLU A 561 4.94 46.32 -34.47
C GLU A 561 4.33 45.45 -35.58
N ALA A 562 3.05 45.64 -35.89
CA ALA A 562 2.41 44.93 -36.99
C ALA A 562 3.04 45.30 -38.35
N VAL A 563 3.33 46.59 -38.56
CA VAL A 563 4.01 47.07 -39.77
C VAL A 563 5.45 46.53 -39.83
N THR A 564 6.20 46.55 -38.74
CA THR A 564 7.58 46.01 -38.75
C THR A 564 7.61 44.52 -39.03
N ILE A 565 6.72 43.73 -38.42
CA ILE A 565 6.58 42.29 -38.71
C ILE A 565 6.20 42.07 -40.17
N TYR A 566 5.23 42.83 -40.69
CA TYR A 566 4.80 42.72 -42.07
C TYR A 566 5.93 43.04 -43.05
N THR A 567 6.60 44.18 -42.87
CA THR A 567 7.71 44.63 -43.73
C THR A 567 8.90 43.67 -43.67
N ALA A 568 9.26 43.18 -42.49
CA ALA A 568 10.30 42.16 -42.34
C ALA A 568 9.94 40.87 -43.08
N THR A 569 8.67 40.45 -43.01
CA THR A 569 8.19 39.25 -43.72
C THR A 569 8.24 39.45 -45.24
N VAL A 570 7.86 40.63 -45.73
CA VAL A 570 7.94 40.97 -47.16
C VAL A 570 9.38 40.93 -47.66
N HIS A 571 10.31 41.61 -46.98
CA HIS A 571 11.72 41.61 -47.36
C HIS A 571 12.34 40.22 -47.31
N TRP A 572 11.95 39.40 -46.33
CA TRP A 572 12.39 38.01 -46.26
C TRP A 572 11.91 37.22 -47.49
N LEU A 573 10.62 37.28 -47.84
CA LEU A 573 10.07 36.57 -49.00
C LEU A 573 10.67 37.06 -50.32
N GLU A 574 10.94 38.35 -50.46
CA GLU A 574 11.62 38.94 -51.62
C GLU A 574 13.06 38.44 -51.74
N SER A 575 13.80 38.39 -50.62
CA SER A 575 15.18 37.86 -50.60
C SER A 575 15.25 36.39 -51.03
N GLN A 576 14.23 35.61 -50.70
CA GLN A 576 14.09 34.20 -51.10
C GLN A 576 13.56 34.04 -52.54
N LYS A 577 13.21 35.14 -53.22
CA LYS A 577 12.53 35.14 -54.52
C LYS A 577 11.30 34.25 -54.51
N PHE A 578 10.54 34.29 -53.42
CA PHE A 578 9.39 33.41 -53.21
C PHE A 578 8.26 33.75 -54.20
N ALA A 579 7.83 32.75 -54.97
CA ALA A 579 6.66 32.86 -55.82
C ALA A 579 5.40 32.57 -54.98
N PRO A 580 4.41 33.49 -54.92
CA PRO A 580 3.17 33.25 -54.20
C PRO A 580 2.48 31.98 -54.67
N ILE A 581 2.01 31.16 -53.73
CA ILE A 581 1.31 29.91 -54.05
C ILE A 581 0.02 30.27 -54.81
N PRO A 582 -0.12 29.86 -56.08
CA PRO A 582 -1.31 30.16 -56.84
C PRO A 582 -2.48 29.31 -56.34
N PHE A 583 -3.70 29.78 -56.60
CA PHE A 583 -4.87 28.95 -56.40
C PHE A 583 -4.80 27.70 -57.30
N LEU A 584 -5.27 26.55 -56.80
CA LEU A 584 -5.24 25.28 -57.52
C LEU A 584 -6.02 25.38 -58.86
N PRO A 585 -5.37 25.19 -60.02
CA PRO A 585 -6.03 25.25 -61.31
C PRO A 585 -6.93 24.03 -61.53
N LEU A 586 -7.96 24.17 -62.38
CA LEU A 586 -8.92 23.11 -62.71
C LEU A 586 -8.29 21.79 -63.19
N SER A 587 -7.13 21.88 -63.84
CA SER A 587 -6.36 20.74 -64.36
C SER A 587 -5.03 20.60 -63.62
N TYR A 588 -5.07 20.64 -62.28
CA TYR A 588 -3.88 20.45 -61.47
C TYR A 588 -3.44 18.99 -61.46
N LYS A 589 -2.16 18.74 -61.75
CA LYS A 589 -1.64 17.38 -61.98
C LYS A 589 -1.69 16.48 -60.74
N HIS A 590 -1.54 17.05 -59.54
CA HIS A 590 -1.46 16.31 -58.27
C HIS A 590 -2.72 16.43 -57.41
N ASP A 591 -3.84 16.87 -57.99
CA ASP A 591 -5.08 17.14 -57.22
C ASP A 591 -5.64 15.87 -56.58
N THR A 592 -5.63 14.78 -57.34
CA THR A 592 -6.06 13.45 -56.87
C THR A 592 -5.14 12.92 -55.77
N GLU A 593 -3.83 13.12 -55.89
CA GLU A 593 -2.85 12.68 -54.89
C GLU A 593 -3.04 13.42 -53.55
N LEU A 594 -3.25 14.74 -53.59
CA LEU A 594 -3.52 15.54 -52.40
C LEU A 594 -4.85 15.16 -51.74
N LEU A 595 -5.89 14.89 -52.54
CA LEU A 595 -7.19 14.45 -52.04
C LEU A 595 -7.10 13.06 -51.38
N VAL A 596 -6.39 12.11 -52.00
CA VAL A 596 -6.17 10.77 -51.42
C VAL A 596 -5.45 10.88 -50.08
N LEU A 597 -4.38 11.67 -49.99
CA LEU A 597 -3.66 11.90 -48.74
C LEU A 597 -4.54 12.52 -47.64
N ALA A 598 -5.42 13.47 -48.00
CA ALA A 598 -6.35 14.07 -47.05
C ALA A 598 -7.41 13.06 -46.56
N LEU A 599 -7.94 12.24 -47.46
CA LEU A 599 -8.93 11.21 -47.13
C LEU A 599 -8.35 10.10 -46.27
N GLU A 600 -7.11 9.67 -46.54
CA GLU A 600 -6.38 8.71 -45.71
C GLU A 600 -6.24 9.22 -44.27
N LYS A 601 -5.79 10.48 -44.10
CA LYS A 601 -5.70 11.10 -42.77
C LYS A 601 -7.03 11.19 -42.04
N LEU A 602 -8.12 11.49 -42.75
CA LEU A 602 -9.46 11.53 -42.16
C LEU A 602 -9.94 10.14 -41.74
N LYS A 603 -9.62 9.11 -42.52
CA LYS A 603 -9.99 7.71 -42.24
C LYS A 603 -9.23 7.14 -41.04
N GLU A 604 -7.94 7.42 -40.93
CA GLU A 604 -7.09 6.97 -39.82
C GLU A 604 -7.66 7.40 -38.45
N ALA A 605 -8.24 8.60 -38.36
CA ALA A 605 -8.81 9.14 -37.12
C ALA A 605 -9.98 8.32 -36.54
N TYR A 606 -10.62 7.46 -37.34
CA TYR A 606 -11.78 6.65 -36.94
C TYR A 606 -11.52 5.14 -36.98
N SER A 607 -10.41 4.69 -37.57
CA SER A 607 -10.06 3.27 -37.73
C SER A 607 -10.05 2.46 -36.42
N VAL A 608 -9.71 3.10 -35.29
CA VAL A 608 -9.57 2.45 -33.98
C VAL A 608 -10.87 2.46 -33.14
N LYS A 609 -11.88 3.25 -33.50
CA LYS A 609 -13.06 3.46 -32.65
C LYS A 609 -14.12 2.37 -32.88
N GLY A 610 -14.42 1.58 -31.85
CA GLY A 610 -15.45 0.53 -31.90
C GLY A 610 -16.91 1.01 -31.87
N HIS A 611 -17.17 2.26 -31.45
CA HIS A 611 -18.49 2.89 -31.51
C HIS A 611 -18.39 4.22 -32.24
N LEU A 612 -19.14 4.32 -33.33
CA LEU A 612 -19.24 5.50 -34.18
C LEU A 612 -20.57 6.21 -33.89
N ASN A 613 -20.51 7.52 -33.69
CA ASN A 613 -21.71 8.35 -33.60
C ASN A 613 -22.28 8.62 -35.01
N GLN A 614 -23.51 9.13 -35.12
CA GLN A 614 -24.14 9.42 -36.41
C GLN A 614 -23.27 10.30 -37.33
N SER A 615 -22.59 11.32 -36.79
CA SER A 615 -21.67 12.18 -37.56
C SER A 615 -20.41 11.46 -38.07
N GLN A 616 -20.11 10.27 -37.55
CA GLN A 616 -18.94 9.45 -37.89
C GLN A 616 -19.34 8.22 -38.73
N SER A 617 -20.53 7.66 -38.50
CA SER A 617 -21.08 6.52 -39.26
C SER A 617 -21.31 6.86 -40.73
N VAL A 618 -21.71 8.10 -41.05
CA VAL A 618 -21.94 8.58 -42.43
C VAL A 618 -20.66 8.56 -43.27
N ILE A 619 -19.49 8.66 -42.63
CA ILE A 619 -18.17 8.69 -43.32
C ILE A 619 -17.77 7.28 -43.82
N HIS A 620 -18.37 6.21 -43.27
CA HIS A 620 -18.03 4.83 -43.61
C HIS A 620 -18.93 4.20 -44.68
N THR A 621 -19.95 4.90 -45.18
CA THR A 621 -20.91 4.36 -46.17
C THR A 621 -20.56 4.79 -47.60
N ASN A 622 -20.39 3.83 -48.52
CA ASN A 622 -20.12 4.10 -49.94
C ASN A 622 -21.23 4.93 -50.62
N GLU A 623 -22.48 4.80 -50.16
CA GLU A 623 -23.63 5.57 -50.65
C GLU A 623 -23.54 7.09 -50.40
N PHE A 624 -22.73 7.51 -49.42
CA PHE A 624 -22.53 8.93 -49.10
C PHE A 624 -21.66 9.63 -50.15
N LEU A 625 -20.64 8.95 -50.68
CA LEU A 625 -19.82 9.47 -51.78
C LEU A 625 -20.66 9.64 -53.05
N ASP A 626 -21.49 8.66 -53.39
CA ASP A 626 -22.41 8.74 -54.53
C ASP A 626 -23.46 9.85 -54.37
N SER A 627 -23.95 10.05 -53.14
CA SER A 627 -24.91 11.11 -52.82
C SER A 627 -24.28 12.50 -52.88
N LEU A 628 -23.02 12.65 -52.43
CA LEU A 628 -22.25 13.89 -52.55
C LEU A 628 -22.04 14.28 -54.02
N VAL A 629 -21.61 13.33 -54.86
CA VAL A 629 -21.42 13.54 -56.30
C VAL A 629 -22.73 13.91 -56.99
N LYS A 630 -23.86 13.28 -56.61
CA LYS A 630 -25.19 13.63 -57.15
C LYS A 630 -25.67 15.01 -56.69
N ALA A 631 -25.40 15.38 -55.44
CA ALA A 631 -25.79 16.69 -54.88
C ALA A 631 -24.96 17.83 -55.49
N GLU A 632 -23.65 17.63 -55.66
CA GLU A 632 -22.75 18.55 -56.37
C GLU A 632 -23.26 18.83 -57.79
N ASN A 633 -23.59 17.77 -58.54
CA ASN A 633 -24.14 17.90 -59.89
C ASN A 633 -25.47 18.67 -59.92
N LYS A 634 -26.39 18.40 -58.99
CA LYS A 634 -27.68 19.12 -58.90
C LYS A 634 -27.52 20.61 -58.60
N ILE A 635 -26.60 20.97 -57.69
CA ILE A 635 -26.32 22.37 -57.33
C ILE A 635 -25.71 23.11 -58.52
N GLN A 636 -24.72 22.51 -59.19
CA GLN A 636 -24.12 23.08 -60.39
C GLN A 636 -25.17 23.31 -61.49
N THR A 637 -26.09 22.37 -61.71
CA THR A 637 -27.15 22.52 -62.73
C THR A 637 -28.13 23.63 -62.39
N ARG A 638 -28.56 23.76 -61.12
CA ARG A 638 -29.49 24.82 -60.70
C ARG A 638 -28.89 26.23 -60.84
N VAL A 639 -27.62 26.39 -60.52
CA VAL A 639 -26.92 27.68 -60.66
C VAL A 639 -26.66 28.01 -62.14
N LYS A 640 -26.37 27.01 -62.98
CA LYS A 640 -26.27 27.18 -64.44
C LYS A 640 -27.58 27.63 -65.09
N ILE A 641 -28.73 27.16 -64.59
CA ILE A 641 -30.06 27.57 -65.06
C ILE A 641 -30.39 29.01 -64.67
N GLY A 642 -30.06 29.43 -63.44
CA GLY A 642 -30.35 30.79 -62.95
C GLY A 642 -29.53 31.92 -63.59
N LEU A 643 -28.38 31.59 -64.20
CA LEU A 643 -27.45 32.57 -64.79
C LEU A 643 -27.49 32.64 -66.33
N ASN A 644 -28.44 31.95 -66.97
CA ASN A 644 -28.70 31.93 -68.42
C ASN A 644 -27.43 31.95 -69.31
N SER A 645 -26.44 31.10 -69.01
CA SER A 645 -25.19 31.03 -69.76
C SER A 645 -24.88 29.60 -70.22
N LYS A 646 -24.47 29.45 -71.49
CA LYS A 646 -24.18 28.16 -72.14
C LYS A 646 -22.70 27.73 -72.09
N MET A 647 -21.84 28.34 -71.26
CA MET A 647 -20.40 27.99 -71.21
C MET A 647 -19.91 27.55 -69.81
N PRO A 648 -19.49 26.27 -69.64
CA PRO A 648 -19.00 25.73 -68.37
C PRO A 648 -17.66 26.31 -67.86
N SER A 649 -16.87 26.96 -68.71
CA SER A 649 -15.49 27.37 -68.40
C SER A 649 -15.36 28.61 -67.49
N ARG A 650 -16.44 29.39 -67.31
CA ARG A 650 -16.42 30.64 -66.52
C ARG A 650 -16.68 30.47 -65.02
N PHE A 651 -17.18 29.32 -64.57
CA PHE A 651 -17.51 29.07 -63.16
C PHE A 651 -16.99 27.70 -62.71
N PRO A 652 -15.76 27.63 -62.18
CA PRO A 652 -15.20 26.41 -61.60
C PRO A 652 -16.06 25.90 -60.42
N PRO A 653 -16.16 24.58 -60.19
CA PRO A 653 -16.86 23.99 -59.02
C PRO A 653 -16.41 24.60 -57.69
N VAL A 654 -15.13 24.99 -57.62
CA VAL A 654 -14.46 25.68 -56.51
C VAL A 654 -15.19 26.92 -55.98
N VAL A 655 -15.96 27.62 -56.82
CA VAL A 655 -16.67 28.85 -56.42
C VAL A 655 -17.79 28.55 -55.41
N PHE A 656 -18.27 27.31 -55.34
CA PHE A 656 -19.30 26.86 -54.39
C PHE A 656 -18.74 26.39 -53.05
N TYR A 657 -17.42 26.26 -52.91
CA TYR A 657 -16.75 25.69 -51.73
C TYR A 657 -16.03 26.74 -50.85
N THR A 658 -16.14 28.03 -51.17
CA THR A 658 -15.46 29.10 -50.41
C THR A 658 -16.20 29.48 -49.12
N PRO A 659 -15.51 29.54 -47.97
CA PRO A 659 -16.06 30.07 -46.73
C PRO A 659 -16.49 31.53 -46.88
N LYS A 660 -17.48 31.94 -46.07
CA LYS A 660 -18.13 33.26 -46.07
C LYS A 660 -17.16 34.47 -46.01
N GLU A 661 -15.92 34.23 -45.59
CA GLU A 661 -14.92 35.26 -45.27
C GLU A 661 -14.04 35.67 -46.47
N LEU A 662 -14.11 34.97 -47.62
CA LEU A 662 -13.15 35.13 -48.73
C LEU A 662 -13.73 35.56 -50.10
N SER A 663 -14.99 36.00 -50.20
CA SER A 663 -15.55 36.45 -51.49
C SER A 663 -16.22 37.83 -51.41
N GLY A 664 -15.68 38.82 -52.11
CA GLY A 664 -16.20 40.19 -52.25
C GLY A 664 -17.48 40.35 -53.11
N LEU A 665 -18.33 39.33 -53.20
CA LEU A 665 -19.63 39.39 -53.87
C LEU A 665 -20.75 39.13 -52.85
N ALA A 666 -20.98 40.12 -51.99
CA ALA A 666 -21.96 40.05 -50.91
C ALA A 666 -23.42 40.14 -51.38
N GLU A 667 -23.70 40.75 -52.55
CA GLU A 667 -25.07 41.03 -53.00
C GLU A 667 -25.77 39.90 -53.76
N ALA A 668 -25.05 38.93 -54.33
CA ALA A 668 -25.67 37.85 -55.12
C ALA A 668 -26.16 36.65 -54.28
N ARG A 669 -25.82 36.59 -52.99
CA ARG A 669 -26.10 35.41 -52.13
C ARG A 669 -27.41 35.46 -51.36
N THR A 670 -28.17 36.55 -51.41
CA THR A 670 -29.53 36.62 -50.83
C THR A 670 -30.51 35.66 -51.54
N LEU A 671 -30.15 35.14 -52.72
CA LEU A 671 -30.94 34.18 -53.50
C LEU A 671 -30.48 32.71 -53.38
N ALA A 672 -29.40 32.40 -52.67
CA ALA A 672 -28.89 31.02 -52.57
C ALA A 672 -28.29 30.71 -51.20
N ALA A 673 -29.14 30.58 -50.19
CA ALA A 673 -28.79 29.91 -48.93
C ALA A 673 -29.05 28.40 -49.07
N VAL A 674 -27.99 27.59 -49.15
CA VAL A 674 -28.07 26.13 -48.98
C VAL A 674 -27.55 25.79 -47.60
N GLN A 675 -28.47 25.51 -46.68
CA GLN A 675 -28.18 24.87 -45.39
C GLN A 675 -27.69 23.43 -45.62
N VAL A 676 -26.68 23.03 -44.83
CA VAL A 676 -26.24 21.64 -44.70
C VAL A 676 -27.40 20.82 -44.11
N LEU A 677 -27.67 19.68 -44.76
CA LEU A 677 -28.72 18.71 -44.48
C LEU A 677 -28.88 18.38 -42.98
N VAL A 678 -30.08 18.66 -42.45
CA VAL A 678 -30.64 17.96 -41.28
C VAL A 678 -31.69 17.01 -41.82
N ALA A 679 -31.49 15.71 -41.65
CA ALA A 679 -32.49 14.70 -41.98
C ALA A 679 -33.59 14.73 -40.90
N ASP A 680 -34.79 15.17 -41.26
CA ASP A 680 -35.99 14.98 -40.43
C ASP A 680 -36.72 13.73 -40.94
N SER A 681 -36.78 12.71 -40.09
CA SER A 681 -37.17 11.35 -40.44
C SER A 681 -38.65 11.12 -40.15
N ARG A 682 -39.51 11.14 -41.19
CA ARG A 682 -40.78 10.41 -41.16
C ARG A 682 -41.13 9.66 -42.44
N GLU A 683 -40.53 9.99 -43.57
CA GLU A 683 -40.71 9.25 -44.81
C GLU A 683 -39.34 9.05 -45.43
N GLY A 684 -39.00 7.82 -45.82
CA GLY A 684 -37.69 7.43 -46.38
C GLY A 684 -37.36 8.04 -47.75
N ASN A 685 -37.77 9.29 -48.00
CA ASN A 685 -37.40 10.09 -49.14
C ASN A 685 -36.55 11.27 -48.68
N VAL A 686 -35.33 11.37 -49.23
CA VAL A 686 -34.51 12.58 -49.10
C VAL A 686 -35.10 13.63 -50.04
N GLU A 687 -36.06 14.42 -49.56
CA GLU A 687 -36.53 15.62 -50.26
C GLU A 687 -35.63 16.82 -49.98
N VAL A 688 -35.18 17.48 -51.04
CA VAL A 688 -34.49 18.78 -50.98
C VAL A 688 -35.57 19.86 -51.02
N LYS A 689 -35.96 20.42 -49.88
CA LYS A 689 -36.82 21.62 -49.83
C LYS A 689 -35.98 22.88 -49.84
N ALA A 690 -36.22 23.75 -50.84
CA ALA A 690 -35.75 25.12 -50.85
C ALA A 690 -36.85 26.01 -50.21
N CYS A 691 -36.59 26.57 -49.04
CA CYS A 691 -37.49 27.53 -48.41
C CYS A 691 -37.15 28.95 -48.89
N SER A 692 -38.15 29.67 -49.40
CA SER A 692 -38.12 31.11 -49.64
C SER A 692 -38.61 31.87 -48.40
N GLY A 693 -37.82 32.85 -47.95
CA GLY A 693 -38.33 34.05 -47.25
C GLY A 693 -38.92 33.90 -45.84
N GLU A 694 -38.30 34.65 -44.93
CA GLU A 694 -38.87 35.21 -43.70
C GLU A 694 -38.92 34.34 -42.42
N TYR A 695 -38.43 34.95 -41.34
CA TYR A 695 -38.29 34.51 -39.94
C TYR A 695 -37.18 33.48 -39.65
N LEU A 696 -36.05 33.96 -39.12
CA LEU A 696 -35.29 33.27 -38.06
C LEU A 696 -34.31 34.22 -37.35
N VAL A 697 -34.63 34.45 -36.08
CA VAL A 697 -33.90 35.20 -35.04
C VAL A 697 -32.50 34.60 -34.80
N PRO A 698 -31.44 35.39 -34.57
CA PRO A 698 -30.07 34.87 -34.48
C PRO A 698 -29.81 34.15 -33.15
N ARG A 699 -29.56 32.84 -33.19
CA ARG A 699 -28.85 32.12 -32.12
C ARG A 699 -27.37 32.04 -32.48
N HIS A 700 -26.56 32.89 -31.85
CA HIS A 700 -25.11 32.79 -31.86
C HIS A 700 -24.66 31.49 -31.17
N TYR A 701 -24.14 30.54 -31.94
CA TYR A 701 -23.21 29.52 -31.46
C TYR A 701 -21.93 29.67 -32.28
N LEU A 702 -20.91 30.31 -31.68
CA LEU A 702 -19.54 30.26 -32.17
C LEU A 702 -19.04 28.83 -32.05
N PHE A 703 -18.75 28.19 -33.19
CA PHE A 703 -17.90 27.00 -33.22
C PHE A 703 -16.45 27.46 -32.99
N ILE A 704 -15.91 27.14 -31.81
CA ILE A 704 -14.51 27.34 -31.46
C ILE A 704 -13.74 26.09 -31.94
N PRO A 705 -12.64 26.21 -32.70
CA PRO A 705 -11.80 25.06 -33.07
C PRO A 705 -11.15 24.44 -31.81
N PRO A 706 -10.89 23.13 -31.79
CA PRO A 706 -10.24 22.49 -30.65
C PRO A 706 -8.82 23.05 -30.45
N PRO A 707 -8.33 23.15 -29.20
CA PRO A 707 -7.02 23.71 -28.90
C PRO A 707 -5.92 22.83 -29.51
N VAL A 708 -5.10 23.43 -30.37
CA VAL A 708 -3.83 22.87 -30.83
C VAL A 708 -2.91 22.80 -29.62
N PHE A 709 -2.75 21.60 -29.08
CA PHE A 709 -1.66 21.33 -28.13
C PHE A 709 -0.34 21.45 -28.92
N PHE A 710 0.38 22.55 -28.73
CA PHE A 710 1.79 22.60 -29.04
C PHE A 710 2.52 21.69 -28.04
N GLN A 711 3.04 20.57 -28.55
CA GLN A 711 4.11 19.84 -27.88
C GLN A 711 5.38 20.69 -27.97
N TYR A 712 5.91 21.07 -26.80
CA TYR A 712 7.35 21.18 -26.59
C TYR A 712 7.79 19.97 -25.77
#